data_AF-A0A5C7C6G3-F1
#
_entry.id   AF-A0A5C7C6G3-F1
#
_cell.length_a   1.000
_cell.length_b   1.000
_cell.length_c   1.000
_cell.angle_alpha   90.00
_cell.angle_beta   90.00
_cell.angle_gamma   90.00
#
_symmetry.space_group_name_H-M   'P 1'
#
loop_
_entity.id
_entity.type
_entity.pdbx_description
1 polymer ?
#
loop_
_entity_poly.entity_id
_entity_poly.type
_entity_poly.pdbx_seq_one_letter_code
_entity_poly.pdbx_strand_id
1 'polypeptide(L)'
;MIGDFDSILSDEEAQRLESAFQALGAPSANGERPVSEAEERAWFAHLQQGDARGQRAMAWRLTGEVDIAQLTAALQALVRETPGVNVRYVFDDENGLVKRAADSAPLPVSLRQVADEQHAMGCLLQAQAAPFELESEAPLRCLLLLTSGDDVILGVVLHDILAEALPWRHLPTMLSARYNGGAMPLSFVAEPVEPAEIPEPQLPWKRQAVSLQDYRSPAQRAEALPPVGGRVVTRIARSLLPANDTPRALLAAVAARFAEFVAAQAGGQAVQLCVPTAECIGLELGLTAAPLMRLTVQHGEGDIGQRLLAQAVAEQPDPQRAQLLVAWRDDLAAEWRLEGVHAERLLLPPLHTPFELALLLGLPEAEALTLELVTDPRLSPHAAPFLLEQFSAFLAGQRITVALPAAESASPAMAAPAANGDVDESVAPLILQEFREALVAPEMTLDEDFFDRGGHSLVATRVIGRLLSLHQIEININDLFSHPTARGLAGYAKRLNVAQPNAALATADDHEGAQAPLSLAQESLWKVYEAFGHDEIFNLPFSLRFFDAVDETALQQAFIDVMTRHTVLRSRFVEQQGEVVQVVVPAAELPDYQWFRFSHETPAGNAAALLADAGQHRFDLAAELPLRATLLRDADNGQQLLSLLFHHVVLDEWSLNLMMDELGVAYRHRVVGQAPQWSGQPPQFHTFARQQRASGVQQQHLDYWLDALRGAPVGQPIFRQEASTHPAVPAPADVNGGWLEFEVDPAVAEGLYQLARRNNASLFNVVYAGITSALRLLGGPADLLVGTSTSGRNDAEFFDTVGYFTTVVVHRVRFDEGLTVAGLVSQVKNTINGSLPYTDIPIDLVEEGLFGVDADRKNHMFEVFIQIHSRIKLNGEFRLQDGSAIAYRQVEPEKAESLLGLQFEVMEDDLAGAKSLRVMMTYRQDHYSREQANLIADGVQHVFTQFAQHIAGDIALAALPPGPQA
;
A
#
# COMPACT_ATOMS: atom_id res chain seq x y z
N MET A 1 21.24 -27.91 16.41
CA MET A 1 22.14 -29.08 16.58
C MET A 1 23.47 -28.55 17.08
N ILE A 2 23.82 -28.89 18.32
CA ILE A 2 25.10 -28.55 18.94
C ILE A 2 25.93 -29.83 18.90
N GLY A 3 27.11 -29.77 18.29
CA GLY A 3 28.09 -30.88 18.28
C GLY A 3 28.58 -31.21 16.88
N ASP A 4 29.69 -30.58 16.47
CA ASP A 4 30.81 -31.14 15.67
C ASP A 4 31.54 -30.02 14.91
N PHE A 5 32.31 -29.19 15.61
CA PHE A 5 33.32 -28.30 14.98
C PHE A 5 34.60 -28.10 15.83
N ASP A 6 34.92 -29.03 16.74
CA ASP A 6 36.08 -28.90 17.66
C ASP A 6 37.43 -29.36 17.06
N SER A 7 37.66 -29.30 15.73
CA SER A 7 38.93 -29.83 15.19
C SER A 7 39.58 -29.11 14.01
N ILE A 8 39.20 -27.87 13.69
CA ILE A 8 39.73 -27.19 12.50
C ILE A 8 40.70 -26.04 12.82
N LEU A 9 40.74 -25.52 14.05
CA LEU A 9 41.59 -24.39 14.41
C LEU A 9 42.44 -24.71 15.64
N SER A 10 43.74 -24.39 15.59
CA SER A 10 44.61 -24.42 16.77
C SER A 10 44.22 -23.33 17.79
N ASP A 11 44.58 -23.50 19.07
CA ASP A 11 44.29 -22.50 20.12
C ASP A 11 44.83 -21.09 19.75
N GLU A 12 45.96 -21.01 19.03
CA GLU A 12 46.49 -19.75 18.51
C GLU A 12 45.67 -19.18 17.34
N GLU A 13 45.06 -20.02 16.51
CA GLU A 13 44.18 -19.61 15.40
C GLU A 13 42.79 -19.20 15.90
N ALA A 14 42.24 -19.90 16.89
CA ALA A 14 41.02 -19.50 17.59
C ALA A 14 41.20 -18.15 18.30
N GLN A 15 42.35 -17.97 18.98
CA GLN A 15 42.66 -16.70 19.64
C GLN A 15 42.95 -15.57 18.64
N ARG A 16 43.49 -15.86 17.45
CA ARG A 16 43.60 -14.90 16.34
C ARG A 16 42.25 -14.58 15.69
N LEU A 17 41.36 -15.55 15.53
CA LEU A 17 40.01 -15.34 15.02
C LEU A 17 39.19 -14.50 16.00
N GLU A 18 39.30 -14.78 17.30
CA GLU A 18 38.62 -14.04 18.37
C GLU A 18 39.21 -12.63 18.55
N SER A 19 40.53 -12.48 18.37
CA SER A 19 41.17 -11.15 18.27
C SER A 19 40.77 -10.41 16.98
N ALA A 20 40.50 -11.10 15.88
CA ALA A 20 40.02 -10.52 14.63
C ALA A 20 38.53 -10.14 14.69
N PHE A 21 37.69 -10.92 15.39
CA PHE A 21 36.30 -10.58 15.72
C PHE A 21 36.24 -9.40 16.69
N GLN A 22 37.14 -9.32 17.67
CA GLN A 22 37.27 -8.12 18.53
C GLN A 22 37.82 -6.90 17.76
N ALA A 23 38.65 -7.11 16.73
CA ALA A 23 39.13 -6.04 15.84
C ALA A 23 38.07 -5.57 14.82
N LEU A 24 37.15 -6.45 14.39
CA LEU A 24 35.95 -6.10 13.60
C LEU A 24 34.90 -5.34 14.43
N GLY A 25 35.00 -5.38 15.75
CA GLY A 25 34.25 -4.55 16.69
C GLY A 25 34.97 -3.25 17.10
N ALA A 26 36.16 -2.96 16.55
CA ALA A 26 36.80 -1.67 16.77
C ALA A 26 36.02 -0.60 15.99
N PRO A 27 35.69 0.55 16.61
CA PRO A 27 34.96 1.61 15.93
C PRO A 27 35.71 2.00 14.65
N SER A 28 34.95 2.15 13.55
CA SER A 28 35.47 2.81 12.35
C SER A 28 36.05 4.18 12.74
N ALA A 29 36.91 4.78 11.91
CA ALA A 29 37.44 6.12 12.18
C ALA A 29 36.35 7.20 12.42
N ASN A 30 35.08 6.88 12.11
CA ASN A 30 33.88 7.68 12.30
C ASN A 30 33.00 7.29 13.52
N GLY A 31 33.35 6.23 14.27
CA GLY A 31 32.62 5.82 15.47
C GLY A 31 31.38 4.94 15.24
N GLU A 32 31.25 4.33 14.06
CA GLU A 32 30.15 3.39 13.74
C GLU A 32 30.43 1.98 14.28
N ARG A 33 29.35 1.26 14.61
CA ARG A 33 29.36 -0.12 15.09
C ARG A 33 28.35 -0.96 14.30
N PRO A 34 28.59 -2.27 14.10
CA PRO A 34 27.60 -3.16 13.48
C PRO A 34 26.36 -3.32 14.37
N VAL A 35 25.22 -3.57 13.72
CA VAL A 35 23.95 -3.94 14.37
C VAL A 35 23.88 -5.45 14.60
N SER A 36 23.13 -5.89 15.61
CA SER A 36 22.80 -7.31 15.78
C SER A 36 21.68 -7.73 14.82
N GLU A 37 21.54 -9.02 14.54
CA GLU A 37 20.41 -9.55 13.74
C GLU A 37 19.04 -9.20 14.35
N ALA A 38 18.95 -9.05 15.67
CA ALA A 38 17.71 -8.62 16.34
C ALA A 38 17.44 -7.13 16.13
N GLU A 39 18.48 -6.28 16.22
CA GLU A 39 18.38 -4.85 15.94
C GLU A 39 18.04 -4.59 14.46
N GLU A 40 18.67 -5.32 13.54
CA GLU A 40 18.42 -5.25 12.10
C GLU A 40 16.99 -5.66 11.74
N ARG A 41 16.51 -6.79 12.28
CA ARG A 41 15.10 -7.21 12.10
C ARG A 41 14.11 -6.19 12.66
N ALA A 42 14.38 -5.64 13.85
CA ALA A 42 13.53 -4.62 14.45
C ALA A 42 13.54 -3.31 13.66
N TRP A 43 14.67 -2.94 13.06
CA TRP A 43 14.80 -1.78 12.18
C TRP A 43 14.06 -1.97 10.85
N PHE A 44 14.19 -3.15 10.22
CA PHE A 44 13.42 -3.47 9.01
C PHE A 44 11.91 -3.52 9.28
N ALA A 45 11.48 -4.13 10.39
CA ALA A 45 10.07 -4.13 10.78
C ALA A 45 9.54 -2.70 11.01
N HIS A 46 10.36 -1.83 11.62
CA HIS A 46 10.04 -0.41 11.79
C HIS A 46 9.84 0.31 10.45
N LEU A 47 10.71 0.07 9.45
CA LEU A 47 10.58 0.65 8.12
C LEU A 47 9.40 0.11 7.31
N GLN A 48 9.13 -1.20 7.38
CA GLN A 48 8.05 -1.83 6.62
C GLN A 48 6.67 -1.44 7.13
N GLN A 49 6.52 -1.25 8.45
CA GLN A 49 5.25 -0.95 9.08
C GLN A 49 4.93 0.56 9.06
N GLY A 50 5.95 1.42 9.16
CA GLY A 50 5.79 2.88 9.06
C GLY A 50 4.95 3.52 10.17
N ASP A 51 4.56 2.75 11.19
CA ASP A 51 3.73 3.17 12.31
C ASP A 51 4.41 2.89 13.67
N ALA A 52 3.70 3.16 14.77
CA ALA A 52 4.23 3.02 16.11
C ALA A 52 4.18 1.60 16.70
N ARG A 53 3.97 0.54 15.88
CA ARG A 53 3.82 -0.85 16.37
C ARG A 53 5.03 -1.40 17.11
N GLY A 54 6.24 -0.93 16.78
CA GLY A 54 7.47 -1.25 17.49
C GLY A 54 7.71 -0.45 18.78
N GLN A 55 6.73 0.35 19.24
CA GLN A 55 6.89 1.31 20.34
C GLN A 55 5.99 1.01 21.53
N ARG A 56 6.56 1.17 22.72
CA ARG A 56 5.92 0.76 23.97
C ARG A 56 5.95 1.89 24.97
N ALA A 57 4.80 2.21 25.57
CA ALA A 57 4.70 3.20 26.62
C ALA A 57 4.43 2.58 28.00
N MET A 58 5.06 3.18 29.00
CA MET A 58 5.01 2.79 30.40
C MET A 58 4.78 4.06 31.23
N ALA A 59 3.89 4.02 32.23
CA ALA A 59 3.59 5.17 33.09
C ALA A 59 3.56 4.82 34.58
N TRP A 60 4.02 5.74 35.43
CA TRP A 60 3.93 5.66 36.89
C TRP A 60 3.52 7.01 37.49
N ARG A 61 2.58 6.99 38.43
CA ARG A 61 2.25 8.11 39.30
C ARG A 61 3.18 8.09 40.51
N LEU A 62 3.95 9.15 40.70
CA LEU A 62 4.89 9.33 41.79
C LEU A 62 4.30 10.32 42.80
N THR A 63 4.20 9.88 44.05
CA THR A 63 3.69 10.69 45.17
C THR A 63 4.70 10.69 46.33
N GLY A 64 4.65 11.69 47.21
CA GLY A 64 5.63 11.87 48.29
C GLY A 64 6.63 12.99 48.02
N GLU A 65 7.87 12.87 48.52
CA GLU A 65 8.93 13.88 48.35
C GLU A 65 9.70 13.67 47.03
N VAL A 66 9.03 13.90 45.89
CA VAL A 66 9.64 13.69 44.56
C VAL A 66 10.63 14.80 44.23
N ASP A 67 11.94 14.49 44.21
CA ASP A 67 12.96 15.39 43.69
C ASP A 67 13.07 15.26 42.15
N ILE A 68 12.41 16.18 41.44
CA ILE A 68 12.38 16.22 39.97
C ILE A 68 13.80 16.38 39.39
N ALA A 69 14.70 17.10 40.05
CA ALA A 69 16.06 17.31 39.57
C ALA A 69 16.88 16.03 39.69
N GLN A 70 16.76 15.33 40.82
CA GLN A 70 17.38 14.02 41.03
C GLN A 70 16.84 12.96 40.08
N LEU A 71 15.52 12.93 39.85
CA LEU A 71 14.88 12.02 38.90
C LEU A 71 15.31 12.29 37.45
N THR A 72 15.37 13.57 37.06
CA THR A 72 15.88 13.96 35.75
C THR A 72 17.35 13.54 35.59
N ALA A 73 18.19 13.77 36.60
CA ALA A 73 19.60 13.37 36.57
C ALA A 73 19.77 11.85 36.46
N ALA A 74 18.92 11.06 37.15
CA ALA A 74 18.92 9.62 37.08
C ALA A 74 18.50 9.10 35.70
N LEU A 75 17.45 9.66 35.09
CA LEU A 75 17.01 9.32 33.72
C LEU A 75 18.08 9.66 32.68
N GLN A 76 18.72 10.80 32.83
CA GLN A 76 19.82 11.19 31.95
C GLN A 76 21.04 10.28 32.11
N ALA A 77 21.35 9.86 33.34
CA ALA A 77 22.42 8.90 33.60
C ALA A 77 22.11 7.53 33.01
N LEU A 78 20.85 7.06 33.08
CA LEU A 78 20.41 5.82 32.43
C LEU A 78 20.76 5.82 30.93
N VAL A 79 20.44 6.89 30.21
CA VAL A 79 20.70 6.98 28.76
C VAL A 79 22.19 7.08 28.43
N ARG A 80 22.98 7.77 29.26
CA ARG A 80 24.42 7.97 29.03
C ARG A 80 25.28 6.77 29.44
N GLU A 81 24.94 6.13 30.55
CA GLU A 81 25.78 5.09 31.17
C GLU A 81 25.39 3.68 30.69
N THR A 82 24.22 3.51 30.05
CA THR A 82 23.78 2.22 29.49
C THR A 82 24.22 2.08 28.02
N PRO A 83 25.12 1.14 27.68
CA PRO A 83 25.56 0.91 26.31
C PRO A 83 24.40 0.54 25.39
N GLY A 84 24.39 1.05 24.16
CA GLY A 84 23.38 0.71 23.14
C GLY A 84 22.06 1.49 23.24
N VAL A 85 21.84 2.29 24.29
CA VAL A 85 20.62 3.10 24.43
C VAL A 85 20.70 4.43 23.67
N ASN A 86 21.84 5.12 23.74
CA ASN A 86 22.06 6.38 23.04
C ASN A 86 22.75 6.19 21.68
N VAL A 87 22.08 5.45 20.78
CA VAL A 87 22.57 5.17 19.43
C VAL A 87 21.58 5.64 18.37
N ARG A 88 22.05 5.85 17.14
CA ARG A 88 21.26 6.12 15.94
C ARG A 88 21.53 5.05 14.90
N TYR A 89 20.51 4.63 14.19
CA TYR A 89 20.58 3.58 13.17
C TYR A 89 20.56 4.24 11.80
N VAL A 90 21.67 4.15 11.08
CA VAL A 90 21.86 4.80 9.78
C VAL A 90 22.15 3.71 8.75
N PHE A 91 21.47 3.79 7.62
CA PHE A 91 21.75 2.91 6.49
C PHE A 91 22.85 3.54 5.63
N ASP A 92 23.95 2.81 5.46
CA ASP A 92 25.08 3.19 4.61
C ASP A 92 25.10 2.29 3.38
N ASP A 93 25.25 2.89 2.19
CA ASP A 93 25.17 2.17 0.91
C ASP A 93 26.29 1.12 0.73
N GLU A 94 27.43 1.28 1.42
CA GLU A 94 28.56 0.35 1.34
C GLU A 94 28.55 -0.71 2.46
N ASN A 95 28.11 -0.35 3.66
CA ASN A 95 28.23 -1.18 4.87
C ASN A 95 26.90 -1.70 5.43
N GLY A 96 25.77 -1.34 4.82
CA GLY A 96 24.44 -1.70 5.29
C GLY A 96 24.03 -0.93 6.54
N LEU A 97 23.19 -1.54 7.38
CA LEU A 97 22.70 -0.89 8.60
C LEU A 97 23.81 -0.82 9.67
N VAL A 98 24.14 0.39 10.11
CA VAL A 98 25.12 0.62 11.18
C VAL A 98 24.52 1.45 12.31
N LYS A 99 25.03 1.27 13.54
CA LYS A 99 24.65 2.10 14.69
C LYS A 99 25.77 3.03 15.13
N ARG A 100 25.44 4.31 15.32
CA ARG A 100 26.36 5.38 15.69
C ARG A 100 26.06 5.92 17.08
N ALA A 101 27.09 6.08 17.92
CA ALA A 101 26.95 6.73 19.21
C ALA A 101 26.78 8.26 19.05
N ALA A 102 25.87 8.86 19.80
CA ALA A 102 25.67 10.31 19.78
C ALA A 102 26.44 10.99 20.93
N ASP A 103 27.42 11.83 20.61
CA ASP A 103 28.27 12.51 21.61
C ASP A 103 27.62 13.77 22.24
N SER A 104 26.55 14.34 21.66
CA SER A 104 26.07 15.68 22.09
C SER A 104 24.58 16.01 21.89
N ALA A 105 23.69 15.03 21.65
CA ALA A 105 22.26 15.30 21.49
C ALA A 105 21.56 15.66 22.83
N PRO A 106 20.49 16.50 22.81
CA PRO A 106 19.67 16.73 23.99
C PRO A 106 19.09 15.41 24.49
N LEU A 107 19.19 15.20 25.80
CA LEU A 107 18.75 13.97 26.45
C LEU A 107 17.24 13.82 26.27
N PRO A 108 16.70 12.60 26.09
CA PRO A 108 15.31 12.37 25.71
C PRO A 108 14.28 12.62 26.83
N VAL A 109 14.62 13.45 27.82
CA VAL A 109 13.75 13.78 28.96
C VAL A 109 13.03 15.09 28.66
N SER A 110 11.71 15.02 28.52
CA SER A 110 10.83 16.19 28.41
C SER A 110 10.10 16.44 29.72
N LEU A 111 10.07 17.69 30.16
CA LEU A 111 9.33 18.13 31.35
C LEU A 111 8.16 19.01 30.89
N ARG A 112 6.92 18.65 31.26
CA ARG A 112 5.72 19.41 30.87
C ARG A 112 4.75 19.56 32.04
N GLN A 113 4.05 20.69 32.07
CA GLN A 113 2.94 20.93 33.00
C GLN A 113 1.63 20.47 32.35
N VAL A 114 0.81 19.73 33.09
CA VAL A 114 -0.47 19.18 32.62
C VAL A 114 -1.59 19.48 33.63
N ALA A 115 -2.82 19.55 33.10
CA ALA A 115 -3.98 19.90 33.92
C ALA A 115 -4.34 18.80 34.93
N ASP A 116 -4.37 17.55 34.46
CA ASP A 116 -4.80 16.37 35.23
C ASP A 116 -4.12 15.08 34.70
N GLU A 117 -4.39 13.95 35.38
CA GLU A 117 -3.88 12.62 35.02
C GLU A 117 -4.36 12.17 33.62
N GLN A 118 -5.58 12.54 33.22
CA GLN A 118 -6.14 12.18 31.92
C GLN A 118 -5.40 12.88 30.78
N HIS A 119 -5.07 14.17 30.94
CA HIS A 119 -4.24 14.91 30.01
C HIS A 119 -2.82 14.31 29.95
N ALA A 120 -2.25 13.91 31.09
CA ALA A 120 -0.97 13.21 31.10
C ALA A 120 -1.00 11.91 30.27
N MET A 121 -2.03 11.07 30.46
CA MET A 121 -2.19 9.84 29.68
C MET A 121 -2.33 10.14 28.18
N GLY A 122 -3.08 11.18 27.81
CA GLY A 122 -3.20 11.62 26.41
C GLY A 122 -1.85 12.01 25.79
N CYS A 123 -1.03 12.78 26.50
CA CYS A 123 0.33 13.12 26.06
C CYS A 123 1.22 11.88 25.87
N LEU A 124 1.09 10.89 26.76
CA LEU A 124 1.87 9.65 26.66
C LEU A 124 1.44 8.78 25.49
N LEU A 125 0.13 8.65 25.24
CA LEU A 125 -0.39 7.90 24.09
C LEU A 125 -0.01 8.56 22.77
N GLN A 126 -0.01 9.89 22.71
CA GLN A 126 0.47 10.63 21.54
C GLN A 126 1.98 10.46 21.34
N ALA A 127 2.77 10.52 22.42
CA ALA A 127 4.21 10.27 22.36
C ALA A 127 4.53 8.82 21.95
N GLN A 128 3.67 7.86 22.31
CA GLN A 128 3.75 6.48 21.87
C GLN A 128 3.35 6.32 20.41
N ALA A 129 2.36 7.07 19.91
CA ALA A 129 1.85 6.94 18.54
C ALA A 129 2.70 7.68 17.49
N ALA A 130 3.55 8.61 17.92
CA ALA A 130 4.53 9.25 17.05
C ALA A 130 5.73 8.31 16.82
N PRO A 131 6.01 7.84 15.59
CA PRO A 131 7.17 7.00 15.30
C PRO A 131 8.50 7.63 15.75
N PHE A 132 9.48 6.81 16.13
CA PHE A 132 10.86 7.21 16.37
C PHE A 132 11.56 7.41 15.04
N GLU A 133 12.23 8.54 14.84
CA GLU A 133 13.17 8.69 13.72
C GLU A 133 14.49 8.02 14.12
N LEU A 134 14.63 6.71 13.89
CA LEU A 134 15.79 5.94 14.40
C LEU A 134 17.15 6.45 13.87
N GLU A 135 17.17 7.20 12.77
CA GLU A 135 18.36 7.86 12.20
C GLU A 135 18.80 9.12 12.97
N SER A 136 17.86 9.85 13.59
CA SER A 136 18.10 11.16 14.20
C SER A 136 17.85 11.16 15.73
N GLU A 137 17.00 10.26 16.21
CA GLU A 137 16.50 10.18 17.58
C GLU A 137 16.94 8.88 18.30
N ALA A 138 17.14 8.96 19.62
CA ALA A 138 17.37 7.76 20.43
C ALA A 138 16.06 6.96 20.52
N PRO A 139 16.10 5.62 20.49
CA PRO A 139 14.91 4.75 20.60
C PRO A 139 14.27 4.72 22.02
N LEU A 140 14.33 5.84 22.75
CA LEU A 140 13.80 6.02 24.10
C LEU A 140 13.38 7.49 24.30
N ARG A 141 12.15 7.74 24.75
CA ARG A 141 11.61 9.04 25.21
C ARG A 141 11.19 8.93 26.67
N CYS A 142 11.56 9.90 27.48
CA CYS A 142 11.13 10.02 28.87
C CYS A 142 10.31 11.31 29.04
N LEU A 143 9.14 11.21 29.65
CA LEU A 143 8.24 12.32 29.90
C LEU A 143 8.00 12.45 31.41
N LEU A 144 8.34 13.61 31.96
CA LEU A 144 8.00 14.02 33.32
C LEU A 144 6.83 15.00 33.24
N LEU A 145 5.64 14.55 33.62
CA LEU A 145 4.39 15.31 33.50
C LEU A 145 3.96 15.75 34.91
N LEU A 146 4.06 17.05 35.16
CA LEU A 146 3.74 17.66 36.45
C LEU A 146 2.25 18.02 36.48
N THR A 147 1.50 17.42 37.39
CA THR A 147 0.07 17.72 37.55
C THR A 147 -0.13 18.93 38.47
N SER A 148 -1.31 19.55 38.40
CA SER A 148 -1.65 20.69 39.27
C SER A 148 -1.83 20.31 40.76
N GLY A 149 -1.76 19.02 41.11
CA GLY A 149 -2.03 18.48 42.46
C GLY A 149 -0.80 17.97 43.22
N ASP A 150 0.40 18.46 42.91
CA ASP A 150 1.71 18.01 43.44
C ASP A 150 2.15 16.58 43.05
N ASP A 151 1.34 15.82 42.33
CA ASP A 151 1.71 14.50 41.78
C ASP A 151 2.56 14.63 40.50
N VAL A 152 3.54 13.74 40.34
CA VAL A 152 4.40 13.66 39.15
C VAL A 152 4.14 12.36 38.40
N ILE A 153 3.83 12.44 37.11
CA ILE A 153 3.67 11.25 36.25
C ILE A 153 4.95 11.06 35.43
N LEU A 154 5.63 9.94 35.67
CA LEU A 154 6.76 9.49 34.87
C LEU A 154 6.25 8.57 33.75
N GLY A 155 6.40 9.02 32.51
CA GLY A 155 6.18 8.20 31.33
C GLY A 155 7.47 7.86 30.60
N VAL A 156 7.56 6.64 30.07
CA VAL A 156 8.69 6.17 29.28
C VAL A 156 8.15 5.50 28.03
N VAL A 157 8.60 5.94 26.86
CA VAL A 157 8.32 5.31 25.56
C VAL A 157 9.61 4.72 25.04
N LEU A 158 9.63 3.43 24.73
CA LEU A 158 10.82 2.70 24.25
C LEU A 158 10.50 1.94 22.96
N HIS A 159 11.48 1.85 22.06
CA HIS A 159 11.37 1.05 20.84
C HIS A 159 11.91 -0.37 21.07
N ASP A 160 11.31 -1.36 20.42
CA ASP A 160 11.65 -2.78 20.57
C ASP A 160 13.06 -3.14 20.14
N ILE A 161 13.67 -2.29 19.31
CA ILE A 161 15.08 -2.37 18.91
C ILE A 161 16.04 -2.33 20.12
N LEU A 162 15.60 -1.81 21.27
CA LEU A 162 16.37 -1.81 22.51
C LEU A 162 16.29 -3.11 23.32
N ALA A 163 15.58 -4.13 22.85
CA ALA A 163 15.32 -5.34 23.65
C ALA A 163 16.60 -6.00 24.20
N GLU A 164 17.71 -5.99 23.45
CA GLU A 164 19.00 -6.54 23.90
C GLU A 164 19.80 -5.57 24.78
N ALA A 165 19.66 -4.25 24.56
CA ALA A 165 20.46 -3.22 25.24
C ALA A 165 19.83 -2.72 26.54
N LEU A 166 18.50 -2.61 26.59
CA LEU A 166 17.73 -2.15 27.75
C LEU A 166 16.40 -2.92 27.82
N PRO A 167 16.39 -4.15 28.37
CA PRO A 167 15.16 -4.86 28.62
C PRO A 167 14.29 -4.06 29.59
N TRP A 168 13.04 -3.80 29.20
CA TRP A 168 12.10 -2.95 29.92
C TRP A 168 11.89 -3.33 31.40
N ARG A 169 11.98 -4.62 31.74
CA ARG A 169 11.81 -5.15 33.12
C ARG A 169 12.86 -4.60 34.08
N HIS A 170 14.06 -4.29 33.58
CA HIS A 170 15.17 -3.81 34.42
C HIS A 170 15.14 -2.29 34.63
N LEU A 171 14.28 -1.57 33.89
CA LEU A 171 14.19 -0.11 33.94
C LEU A 171 13.93 0.44 35.36
N PRO A 172 12.95 -0.08 36.16
CA PRO A 172 12.72 0.40 37.52
C PRO A 172 13.90 0.17 38.45
N THR A 173 14.52 -1.00 38.37
CA THR A 173 15.67 -1.37 39.21
C THR A 173 16.89 -0.50 38.89
N MET A 174 17.21 -0.29 37.60
CA MET A 174 18.31 0.58 37.18
C MET A 174 18.07 2.03 37.60
N LEU A 175 16.87 2.56 37.37
CA LEU A 175 16.55 3.94 37.71
C LEU A 175 16.52 4.15 39.23
N SER A 176 15.98 3.20 40.00
CA SER A 176 15.98 3.26 41.47
C SER A 176 17.40 3.25 42.04
N ALA A 177 18.28 2.39 41.52
CA ALA A 177 19.68 2.34 41.94
C ALA A 177 20.36 3.69 41.70
N ARG A 178 20.15 4.29 40.52
CA ARG A 178 20.77 5.57 40.17
C ARG A 178 20.17 6.75 40.93
N TYR A 179 18.85 6.78 41.12
CA TYR A 179 18.16 7.80 41.91
C TYR A 179 18.68 7.83 43.35
N ASN A 180 18.86 6.67 43.99
CA ASN A 180 19.41 6.57 45.35
C ASN A 180 20.94 6.76 45.44
N GLY A 181 21.60 7.20 44.36
CA GLY A 181 23.05 7.47 44.35
C GLY A 181 23.94 6.22 44.21
N GLY A 182 23.38 5.06 43.90
CA GLY A 182 24.11 3.81 43.63
C GLY A 182 24.57 3.65 42.18
N ALA A 183 25.31 2.57 41.91
CA ALA A 183 25.70 2.16 40.56
C ALA A 183 24.63 1.29 39.90
N MET A 184 24.43 1.42 38.59
CA MET A 184 23.46 0.61 37.85
C MET A 184 24.01 -0.80 37.56
N PRO A 185 23.19 -1.86 37.65
CA PRO A 185 23.53 -3.17 37.12
C PRO A 185 23.51 -3.10 35.59
N LEU A 186 24.61 -3.49 34.91
CA LEU A 186 24.77 -3.38 33.45
C LEU A 186 24.87 -4.76 32.74
N SER A 187 24.71 -5.86 33.46
CA SER A 187 24.82 -7.22 32.91
C SER A 187 23.46 -7.91 32.96
N PHE A 188 22.95 -8.30 31.79
CA PHE A 188 21.65 -8.96 31.63
C PHE A 188 21.80 -10.24 30.78
N VAL A 189 20.93 -11.22 31.00
CA VAL A 189 20.79 -12.36 30.08
C VAL A 189 19.74 -11.94 29.05
N ALA A 190 20.11 -11.91 27.78
CA ALA A 190 19.16 -11.64 26.70
C ALA A 190 18.13 -12.78 26.65
N GLU A 191 16.85 -12.46 26.78
CA GLU A 191 15.77 -13.40 26.49
C GLU A 191 15.49 -13.32 24.97
N PRO A 192 15.41 -14.46 24.26
CA PRO A 192 15.13 -14.46 22.83
C PRO A 192 13.79 -13.77 22.56
N VAL A 193 13.82 -12.71 21.75
CA VAL A 193 12.63 -12.01 21.28
C VAL A 193 12.26 -12.58 19.91
N GLU A 194 11.22 -13.42 19.87
CA GLU A 194 10.53 -13.71 18.62
C GLU A 194 9.37 -12.72 18.45
N PRO A 195 9.32 -11.95 17.35
CA PRO A 195 8.09 -11.25 16.99
C PRO A 195 7.03 -12.33 16.68
N ALA A 196 5.97 -12.37 17.47
CA ALA A 196 4.83 -13.21 17.12
C ALA A 196 4.19 -12.62 15.86
N GLU A 197 4.06 -13.41 14.80
CA GLU A 197 3.16 -13.08 13.69
C GLU A 197 1.75 -12.89 14.26
N ILE A 198 1.18 -11.72 13.98
CA ILE A 198 -0.17 -11.34 14.40
C ILE A 198 -1.06 -11.48 13.16
N PRO A 199 -1.89 -12.53 13.05
CA PRO A 199 -2.90 -12.58 12.01
C PRO A 199 -3.86 -11.41 12.20
N GLU A 200 -4.38 -10.84 11.11
CA GLU A 200 -5.47 -9.87 11.22
C GLU A 200 -6.66 -10.52 11.96
N PRO A 201 -7.09 -9.97 13.10
CA PRO A 201 -8.22 -10.53 13.82
C PRO A 201 -9.53 -10.32 13.05
N GLN A 202 -10.23 -11.43 12.85
CA GLN A 202 -11.56 -11.46 12.26
C GLN A 202 -12.56 -11.95 13.31
N LEU A 203 -13.30 -10.99 13.89
CA LEU A 203 -14.41 -11.27 14.79
C LEU A 203 -15.50 -12.06 14.04
N PRO A 204 -15.98 -13.19 14.58
CA PRO A 204 -16.93 -14.05 13.87
C PRO A 204 -18.42 -13.60 13.99
N TRP A 205 -18.67 -12.45 14.63
CA TRP A 205 -19.96 -11.83 14.88
C TRP A 205 -20.18 -10.62 13.95
N LYS A 206 -21.41 -10.46 13.44
CA LYS A 206 -21.78 -9.30 12.60
C LYS A 206 -21.62 -7.99 13.40
N ARG A 207 -20.79 -7.08 12.90
CA ARG A 207 -20.67 -5.70 13.40
C ARG A 207 -22.03 -5.01 13.29
N GLN A 208 -22.73 -4.83 14.42
CA GLN A 208 -23.89 -3.96 14.51
C GLN A 208 -23.43 -2.59 14.98
N ALA A 209 -23.57 -1.58 14.13
CA ALA A 209 -23.39 -0.20 14.54
C ALA A 209 -24.54 0.19 15.47
N VAL A 210 -24.30 0.12 16.78
CA VAL A 210 -25.15 0.79 17.75
C VAL A 210 -24.63 2.22 17.88
N SER A 211 -25.43 3.18 17.46
CA SER A 211 -25.22 4.59 17.79
C SER A 211 -25.30 4.74 19.31
N LEU A 212 -24.15 4.87 19.98
CA LEU A 212 -24.05 5.33 21.36
C LEU A 212 -23.36 6.68 21.37
N GLN A 213 -23.94 7.62 22.11
CA GLN A 213 -23.33 8.92 22.38
C GLN A 213 -21.94 8.72 22.97
N ASP A 214 -20.94 9.28 22.28
CA ASP A 214 -19.60 9.43 22.80
C ASP A 214 -19.68 10.30 24.07
N TYR A 215 -19.17 9.78 25.19
CA TYR A 215 -19.00 10.58 26.40
C TYR A 215 -17.91 11.67 26.24
N ARG A 216 -17.26 11.75 25.07
CA ARG A 216 -16.50 12.91 24.63
C ARG A 216 -17.42 13.96 23.98
N SER A 217 -18.22 14.64 24.81
CA SER A 217 -18.86 15.89 24.38
C SER A 217 -17.96 17.10 24.66
N PRO A 218 -18.14 18.21 23.93
CA PRO A 218 -17.07 19.02 23.37
C PRO A 218 -16.59 20.09 24.35
N ALA A 219 -15.35 19.95 24.80
CA ALA A 219 -14.58 21.08 25.26
C ALA A 219 -13.13 20.86 24.84
N GLN A 220 -12.66 21.78 23.99
CA GLN A 220 -11.27 22.03 23.64
C GLN A 220 -10.73 21.23 22.44
N ARG A 221 -10.49 22.01 21.38
CA ARG A 221 -9.53 21.71 20.32
C ARG A 221 -8.18 21.36 20.94
N ALA A 222 -7.81 20.09 20.91
CA ALA A 222 -6.44 19.64 20.96
C ALA A 222 -6.43 18.27 20.26
N GLU A 223 -5.60 18.16 19.22
CA GLU A 223 -5.10 16.96 18.53
C GLU A 223 -5.90 15.65 18.71
N ALA A 224 -6.42 15.12 17.60
CA ALA A 224 -7.12 13.83 17.59
C ALA A 224 -6.21 12.73 18.17
N LEU A 225 -6.59 12.21 19.35
CA LEU A 225 -5.89 11.08 19.97
C LEU A 225 -5.95 9.85 19.03
N PRO A 226 -4.88 9.06 18.95
CA PRO A 226 -4.85 7.83 18.15
C PRO A 226 -5.92 6.83 18.64
N PRO A 227 -6.45 5.95 17.77
CA PRO A 227 -7.34 4.88 18.19
C PRO A 227 -6.58 3.94 19.15
N VAL A 228 -7.10 3.78 20.38
CA VAL A 228 -6.51 2.94 21.43
C VAL A 228 -7.48 1.86 21.87
N GLY A 229 -6.94 0.72 22.30
CA GLY A 229 -7.72 -0.38 22.87
C GLY A 229 -8.44 -0.01 24.18
N GLY A 230 -9.37 -0.85 24.62
CA GLY A 230 -9.96 -0.76 25.95
C GLY A 230 -9.10 -1.52 26.96
N ARG A 231 -8.88 -0.97 28.15
CA ARG A 231 -8.18 -1.65 29.26
C ARG A 231 -8.94 -1.39 30.54
N VAL A 232 -9.52 -2.44 31.12
CA VAL A 232 -10.34 -2.34 32.34
C VAL A 232 -9.96 -3.40 33.34
N VAL A 233 -10.05 -3.06 34.62
CA VAL A 233 -9.69 -3.95 35.73
C VAL A 233 -10.86 -4.05 36.69
N THR A 234 -11.14 -5.26 37.16
CA THR A 234 -12.10 -5.52 38.24
C THR A 234 -11.54 -6.53 39.24
N ARG A 235 -12.16 -6.60 40.43
CA ARG A 235 -11.84 -7.60 41.46
C ARG A 235 -13.06 -8.47 41.70
N ILE A 236 -12.85 -9.78 41.74
CA ILE A 236 -13.87 -10.78 42.04
C ILE A 236 -13.46 -11.65 43.23
N ALA A 237 -14.44 -12.22 43.93
CA ALA A 237 -14.18 -13.17 45.01
C ALA A 237 -13.63 -14.49 44.43
N ARG A 238 -12.56 -15.03 45.04
CA ARG A 238 -11.93 -16.29 44.59
C ARG A 238 -12.89 -17.48 44.67
N SER A 239 -13.89 -17.41 45.54
CA SER A 239 -14.94 -18.44 45.70
C SER A 239 -15.84 -18.63 44.48
N LEU A 240 -15.82 -17.71 43.50
CA LEU A 240 -16.54 -17.84 42.24
C LEU A 240 -15.86 -18.80 41.25
N LEU A 241 -14.66 -19.27 41.56
CA LEU A 241 -13.87 -20.20 40.74
C LEU A 241 -13.68 -21.53 41.47
N PRO A 242 -13.49 -22.64 40.73
CA PRO A 242 -13.22 -23.94 41.35
C PRO A 242 -11.96 -23.90 42.22
N ALA A 243 -12.01 -24.59 43.36
CA ALA A 243 -10.86 -24.73 44.25
C ALA A 243 -9.77 -25.57 43.56
N ASN A 244 -8.71 -24.90 43.11
CA ASN A 244 -7.57 -25.51 42.42
C ASN A 244 -6.29 -25.25 43.23
N ASP A 245 -5.49 -26.30 43.41
CA ASP A 245 -4.31 -26.29 44.29
C ASP A 245 -3.05 -25.70 43.63
N THR A 246 -3.03 -25.52 42.30
CA THR A 246 -1.88 -24.99 41.56
C THR A 246 -2.22 -23.75 40.72
N PRO A 247 -1.30 -22.77 40.57
CA PRO A 247 -1.51 -21.60 39.69
C PRO A 247 -1.84 -22.00 38.25
N ARG A 248 -1.21 -23.05 37.73
CA ARG A 248 -1.49 -23.58 36.39
C ARG A 248 -2.92 -24.12 36.25
N ALA A 249 -3.42 -24.87 37.24
CA ALA A 249 -4.80 -25.36 37.23
C ALA A 249 -5.81 -24.22 37.36
N LEU A 250 -5.49 -23.18 38.14
CA LEU A 250 -6.31 -21.99 38.26
C LEU A 250 -6.38 -21.20 36.95
N LEU A 251 -5.23 -20.96 36.30
CA LEU A 251 -5.16 -20.30 34.99
C LEU A 251 -5.95 -21.07 33.93
N ALA A 252 -5.78 -22.39 33.86
CA ALA A 252 -6.51 -23.25 32.93
C ALA A 252 -8.03 -23.22 33.17
N ALA A 253 -8.47 -23.22 34.43
CA ALA A 253 -9.89 -23.15 34.77
C ALA A 253 -10.53 -21.81 34.39
N VAL A 254 -9.82 -20.70 34.62
CA VAL A 254 -10.30 -19.37 34.20
C VAL A 254 -10.30 -19.24 32.68
N ALA A 255 -9.26 -19.74 32.02
CA ALA A 255 -9.13 -19.72 30.56
C ALA A 255 -10.26 -20.50 29.87
N ALA A 256 -10.59 -21.68 30.40
CA ALA A 256 -11.72 -22.49 29.93
C ALA A 256 -13.06 -21.74 30.07
N ARG A 257 -13.33 -21.16 31.24
CA ARG A 257 -14.57 -20.40 31.48
C ARG A 257 -14.67 -19.15 30.62
N PHE A 258 -13.56 -18.44 30.40
CA PHE A 258 -13.54 -17.25 29.56
C PHE A 258 -13.76 -17.59 28.08
N ALA A 259 -13.11 -18.64 27.56
CA ALA A 259 -13.33 -19.10 26.19
C ALA A 259 -14.77 -19.59 25.97
N GLU A 260 -15.35 -20.34 26.91
CA GLU A 260 -16.76 -20.73 26.85
C GLU A 260 -17.71 -19.53 26.85
N PHE A 261 -17.44 -18.53 27.69
CA PHE A 261 -18.22 -17.30 27.75
C PHE A 261 -18.19 -16.58 26.40
N VAL A 262 -17.00 -16.36 25.83
CA VAL A 262 -16.87 -15.67 24.54
C VAL A 262 -17.49 -16.49 23.40
N ALA A 263 -17.27 -17.80 23.35
CA ALA A 263 -17.91 -18.68 22.36
C ALA A 263 -19.45 -18.65 22.46
N ALA A 264 -19.99 -18.54 23.67
CA ALA A 264 -21.44 -18.37 23.88
C ALA A 264 -21.95 -17.03 23.34
N GLN A 265 -21.20 -15.93 23.53
CA GLN A 265 -21.56 -14.61 23.01
C GLN A 265 -21.42 -14.53 21.49
N ALA A 266 -20.48 -15.28 20.89
CA ALA A 266 -20.28 -15.40 19.46
C ALA A 266 -21.27 -16.37 18.77
N GLY A 267 -22.47 -16.57 19.32
CA GLY A 267 -23.49 -17.42 18.71
C GLY A 267 -23.10 -18.91 18.62
N GLY A 268 -22.17 -19.37 19.44
CA GLY A 268 -21.70 -20.76 19.48
C GLY A 268 -20.53 -21.08 18.55
N GLN A 269 -19.95 -20.08 17.87
CA GLN A 269 -18.77 -20.27 17.02
C GLN A 269 -17.54 -20.66 17.84
N ALA A 270 -16.64 -21.43 17.22
CA ALA A 270 -15.39 -21.82 17.83
C ALA A 270 -14.47 -20.61 18.03
N VAL A 271 -13.82 -20.54 19.18
CA VAL A 271 -12.83 -19.50 19.50
C VAL A 271 -11.45 -20.13 19.65
N GLN A 272 -10.41 -19.37 19.37
CA GLN A 272 -9.03 -19.78 19.56
C GLN A 272 -8.51 -19.19 20.87
N LEU A 273 -8.19 -20.06 21.83
CA LEU A 273 -7.67 -19.69 23.13
C LEU A 273 -6.14 -19.88 23.17
N CYS A 274 -5.43 -18.85 23.60
CA CYS A 274 -4.00 -18.84 23.86
C CYS A 274 -3.74 -18.76 25.37
N VAL A 275 -2.85 -19.61 25.88
CA VAL A 275 -2.40 -19.64 27.29
C VAL A 275 -0.89 -19.90 27.33
N PRO A 276 -0.10 -19.24 28.20
CA PRO A 276 1.33 -19.50 28.33
C PRO A 276 1.68 -20.96 28.67
N THR A 277 2.79 -21.48 28.11
CA THR A 277 3.21 -22.89 28.32
C THR A 277 3.97 -23.16 29.62
N ALA A 278 4.61 -22.14 30.21
CA ALA A 278 5.43 -22.25 31.42
C ALA A 278 4.67 -21.81 32.70
N GLU A 279 5.07 -22.34 33.87
CA GLU A 279 4.40 -22.07 35.16
C GLU A 279 4.61 -20.66 35.71
N CYS A 280 5.52 -19.87 35.14
CA CYS A 280 5.66 -18.45 35.41
C CYS A 280 5.90 -17.71 34.09
N ILE A 281 5.16 -16.63 33.84
CA ILE A 281 5.65 -15.25 33.62
C ILE A 281 4.44 -14.35 33.34
N GLY A 282 4.39 -13.21 34.04
CA GLY A 282 3.40 -12.17 33.87
C GLY A 282 3.51 -11.49 32.51
N LEU A 283 2.37 -11.38 31.82
CA LEU A 283 2.28 -10.81 30.49
C LEU A 283 1.71 -9.39 30.58
N GLU A 284 2.51 -8.40 30.18
CA GLU A 284 2.05 -7.04 29.92
C GLU A 284 1.82 -6.91 28.41
N LEU A 285 0.58 -6.61 28.01
CA LEU A 285 0.22 -6.54 26.60
C LEU A 285 0.93 -5.38 25.91
N GLY A 286 1.50 -5.68 24.74
CA GLY A 286 2.42 -4.80 24.05
C GLY A 286 3.90 -5.13 24.29
N LEU A 287 4.25 -6.04 25.21
CA LEU A 287 5.62 -6.53 25.45
C LEU A 287 5.73 -8.02 25.05
N THR A 288 6.91 -8.44 24.58
CA THR A 288 7.22 -9.75 23.95
C THR A 288 6.50 -10.94 24.59
N ALA A 289 5.73 -11.68 23.79
CA ALA A 289 4.94 -12.81 24.28
C ALA A 289 5.82 -14.05 24.48
N ALA A 290 5.74 -14.66 25.66
CA ALA A 290 6.28 -15.99 25.93
C ALA A 290 5.66 -17.05 24.99
N PRO A 291 6.29 -18.22 24.79
CA PRO A 291 5.69 -19.30 24.01
C PRO A 291 4.27 -19.64 24.52
N LEU A 292 3.30 -19.60 23.61
CA LEU A 292 1.88 -19.79 23.91
C LEU A 292 1.41 -21.17 23.43
N MET A 293 0.65 -21.84 24.28
CA MET A 293 -0.20 -22.97 23.90
C MET A 293 -1.45 -22.42 23.23
N ARG A 294 -1.82 -22.99 22.08
CA ARG A 294 -3.02 -22.65 21.32
C ARG A 294 -4.00 -23.81 21.35
N LEU A 295 -5.27 -23.50 21.63
CA LEU A 295 -6.37 -24.45 21.72
C LEU A 295 -7.62 -23.92 21.04
N THR A 296 -8.24 -24.69 20.17
CA THR A 296 -9.60 -24.42 19.70
C THR A 296 -10.63 -24.85 20.74
N VAL A 297 -11.55 -23.96 21.09
CA VAL A 297 -12.65 -24.19 22.02
C VAL A 297 -14.01 -24.02 21.31
N GLN A 298 -14.87 -25.04 21.38
CA GLN A 298 -16.26 -24.95 20.91
C GLN A 298 -17.25 -24.69 22.04
N HIS A 299 -18.38 -24.05 21.72
CA HIS A 299 -19.44 -23.85 22.70
C HIS A 299 -20.10 -25.18 23.11
N GLY A 300 -20.27 -25.40 24.41
CA GLY A 300 -20.83 -26.65 24.96
C GLY A 300 -19.84 -27.81 25.04
N GLU A 301 -18.57 -27.56 24.71
CA GLU A 301 -17.49 -28.54 24.87
C GLU A 301 -17.18 -28.75 26.36
N GLY A 302 -17.32 -30.00 26.83
CA GLY A 302 -16.85 -30.38 28.16
C GLY A 302 -15.34 -30.62 28.12
N ASP A 303 -14.66 -30.38 29.26
CA ASP A 303 -13.27 -30.81 29.51
C ASP A 303 -12.11 -29.93 28.97
N ILE A 304 -12.39 -28.68 28.56
CA ILE A 304 -11.38 -27.71 28.09
C ILE A 304 -10.24 -27.53 29.11
N GLY A 305 -10.55 -27.47 30.41
CA GLY A 305 -9.55 -27.33 31.47
C GLY A 305 -8.59 -28.52 31.57
N GLN A 306 -9.04 -29.76 31.36
CA GLN A 306 -8.15 -30.92 31.35
C GLN A 306 -7.33 -30.99 30.06
N ARG A 307 -7.88 -30.57 28.91
CA ARG A 307 -7.11 -30.43 27.65
C ARG A 307 -5.95 -29.45 27.81
N LEU A 308 -6.18 -28.28 28.41
CA LEU A 308 -5.12 -27.30 28.72
C LEU A 308 -4.03 -27.86 29.65
N LEU A 309 -4.40 -28.79 30.54
CA LEU A 309 -3.44 -29.45 31.45
C LEU A 309 -2.72 -30.63 30.79
N ALA A 310 -3.34 -31.32 29.82
CA ALA A 310 -2.84 -32.54 29.19
C ALA A 310 -2.08 -32.33 27.87
N GLN A 311 -2.35 -31.23 27.15
CA GLN A 311 -1.82 -30.98 25.82
C GLN A 311 -0.41 -30.39 25.88
N ALA A 312 0.56 -31.03 25.21
CA ALA A 312 1.96 -30.59 25.15
C ALA A 312 2.34 -29.91 23.81
N VAL A 313 1.46 -29.97 22.82
CA VAL A 313 1.70 -29.49 21.44
C VAL A 313 0.66 -28.43 21.09
N ALA A 314 1.12 -27.27 20.63
CA ALA A 314 0.27 -26.16 20.19
C ALA A 314 -0.44 -26.50 18.88
N GLU A 315 -1.74 -26.18 18.78
CA GLU A 315 -2.46 -26.22 17.51
C GLU A 315 -1.99 -25.08 16.58
N GLN A 316 -2.01 -25.33 15.26
CA GLN A 316 -1.77 -24.29 14.26
C GLN A 316 -2.90 -23.26 14.31
N PRO A 317 -2.61 -21.96 14.14
CA PRO A 317 -3.63 -20.94 14.21
C PRO A 317 -4.60 -21.00 13.03
N ASP A 318 -5.88 -20.91 13.36
CA ASP A 318 -6.96 -20.73 12.38
C ASP A 318 -7.32 -19.23 12.37
N PRO A 319 -6.92 -18.47 11.34
CA PRO A 319 -7.15 -17.02 11.29
C PRO A 319 -8.63 -16.64 11.22
N GLN A 320 -9.54 -17.60 11.00
CA GLN A 320 -10.98 -17.37 10.97
C GLN A 320 -11.65 -17.41 12.36
N ARG A 321 -10.89 -17.66 13.45
CA ARG A 321 -11.41 -17.78 14.82
C ARG A 321 -10.96 -16.63 15.70
N ALA A 322 -11.82 -16.23 16.65
CA ALA A 322 -11.51 -15.18 17.61
C ALA A 322 -10.28 -15.55 18.44
N GLN A 323 -9.27 -14.69 18.49
CA GLN A 323 -8.01 -14.93 19.20
C GLN A 323 -8.06 -14.37 20.62
N LEU A 324 -8.25 -15.24 21.60
CA LEU A 324 -8.32 -14.92 23.02
C LEU A 324 -6.98 -15.23 23.69
N LEU A 325 -6.50 -14.36 24.57
CA LEU A 325 -5.39 -14.66 25.47
C LEU A 325 -5.89 -14.71 26.91
N VAL A 326 -5.45 -15.73 27.66
CA VAL A 326 -5.60 -15.75 29.12
C VAL A 326 -4.25 -16.02 29.76
N ALA A 327 -3.77 -15.07 30.56
CA ALA A 327 -2.42 -15.12 31.13
C ALA A 327 -2.40 -14.56 32.56
N TRP A 328 -1.30 -14.81 33.27
CA TRP A 328 -1.02 -14.10 34.52
C TRP A 328 -0.65 -12.65 34.20
N ARG A 329 -1.20 -11.72 34.97
CA ARG A 329 -0.78 -10.33 34.98
C ARG A 329 0.59 -10.23 35.63
N ASP A 330 1.46 -9.42 35.07
CA ASP A 330 2.73 -9.11 35.71
C ASP A 330 2.53 -8.22 36.94
N ASP A 331 3.17 -8.56 38.06
CA ASP A 331 3.13 -7.75 39.27
C ASP A 331 4.37 -6.85 39.33
N LEU A 332 4.30 -5.74 38.60
CA LEU A 332 5.37 -4.73 38.56
C LEU A 332 5.35 -3.78 39.76
N ALA A 333 4.50 -4.02 40.77
CA ALA A 333 4.47 -3.19 41.98
C ALA A 333 5.75 -3.35 42.84
N ALA A 334 6.58 -4.36 42.58
CA ALA A 334 7.66 -4.77 43.48
C ALA A 334 9.04 -4.10 43.29
N GLU A 335 9.26 -3.17 42.35
CA GLU A 335 10.64 -2.78 41.99
C GLU A 335 11.05 -1.30 42.15
N TRP A 336 10.11 -0.34 42.19
CA TRP A 336 10.49 1.05 42.41
C TRP A 336 10.85 1.28 43.88
N ARG A 337 12.12 1.61 44.15
CA ARG A 337 12.63 1.90 45.50
C ARG A 337 13.23 3.29 45.54
N LEU A 338 12.44 4.30 45.22
CA LEU A 338 12.88 5.69 45.29
C LEU A 338 12.77 6.16 46.75
N GLU A 339 13.88 6.56 47.37
CA GLU A 339 13.83 7.05 48.76
C GLU A 339 12.84 8.22 48.90
N GLY A 340 11.85 8.08 49.79
CA GLY A 340 10.83 9.12 50.04
C GLY A 340 9.70 9.22 49.01
N VAL A 341 9.69 8.38 47.96
CA VAL A 341 8.72 8.45 46.86
C VAL A 341 7.98 7.12 46.70
N HIS A 342 6.65 7.21 46.65
CA HIS A 342 5.78 6.09 46.33
C HIS A 342 5.46 6.11 44.83
N ALA A 343 5.75 5.01 44.13
CA ALA A 343 5.47 4.87 42.70
C ALA A 343 4.33 3.88 42.47
N GLU A 344 3.23 4.37 41.91
CA GLU A 344 2.09 3.56 41.51
C GLU A 344 2.06 3.41 39.99
N ARG A 345 1.95 2.17 39.50
CA ARG A 345 1.86 1.90 38.06
C ARG A 345 0.53 2.41 37.51
N LEU A 346 0.58 3.21 36.44
CA LEU A 346 -0.61 3.59 35.67
C LEU A 346 -0.78 2.62 34.49
N LEU A 347 -2.02 2.19 34.25
CA LEU A 347 -2.35 1.26 33.18
C LEU A 347 -2.67 2.03 31.90
N LEU A 348 -1.79 1.94 30.90
CA LEU A 348 -2.03 2.52 29.59
C LEU A 348 -2.74 1.49 28.67
N PRO A 349 -3.76 1.90 27.90
CA PRO A 349 -4.28 1.04 26.85
C PRO A 349 -3.20 0.83 25.78
N PRO A 350 -3.06 -0.39 25.23
CA PRO A 350 -2.10 -0.61 24.15
C PRO A 350 -2.57 0.07 22.86
N LEU A 351 -1.62 0.60 22.08
CA LEU A 351 -1.88 1.02 20.69
C LEU A 351 -2.14 -0.18 19.78
N HIS A 352 -1.51 -1.32 20.07
CA HIS A 352 -1.63 -2.56 19.30
C HIS A 352 -1.61 -3.76 20.26
N THR A 353 -2.44 -4.77 19.98
CA THR A 353 -2.44 -6.05 20.71
C THR A 353 -2.49 -7.20 19.70
N PRO A 354 -1.71 -8.28 19.91
CA PRO A 354 -1.79 -9.47 19.08
C PRO A 354 -3.10 -10.27 19.24
N PHE A 355 -3.91 -9.94 20.25
CA PHE A 355 -5.16 -10.62 20.57
C PHE A 355 -6.34 -9.66 20.55
N GLU A 356 -7.51 -10.14 20.11
CA GLU A 356 -8.76 -9.36 20.13
C GLU A 356 -9.20 -9.06 21.56
N LEU A 357 -9.09 -10.06 22.42
CA LEU A 357 -9.41 -10.01 23.84
C LEU A 357 -8.31 -10.70 24.62
N ALA A 358 -7.74 -10.00 25.59
CA ALA A 358 -6.76 -10.56 26.50
C ALA A 358 -7.22 -10.37 27.96
N LEU A 359 -7.41 -11.48 28.67
CA LEU A 359 -7.77 -11.52 30.08
C LEU A 359 -6.52 -11.84 30.92
N LEU A 360 -6.08 -10.88 31.71
CA LEU A 360 -4.94 -10.99 32.61
C LEU A 360 -5.42 -11.21 34.05
N LEU A 361 -4.79 -12.17 34.75
CA LEU A 361 -5.16 -12.57 36.10
C LEU A 361 -4.14 -12.09 37.14
N GLY A 362 -4.58 -11.47 38.22
CA GLY A 362 -3.73 -11.13 39.36
C GLY A 362 -4.23 -11.74 40.66
N LEU A 363 -3.35 -12.25 41.50
CA LEU A 363 -3.68 -12.75 42.86
C LEU A 363 -3.10 -11.81 43.91
N PRO A 364 -3.71 -10.63 44.14
CA PRO A 364 -3.18 -9.68 45.13
C PRO A 364 -3.33 -10.22 46.57
N GLU A 365 -4.33 -11.06 46.84
CA GLU A 365 -4.66 -11.59 48.17
C GLU A 365 -5.21 -13.03 48.06
N ALA A 366 -5.23 -13.78 49.18
CA ALA A 366 -5.65 -15.18 49.18
C ALA A 366 -7.12 -15.39 48.77
N GLU A 367 -8.01 -14.45 49.09
CA GLU A 367 -9.46 -14.54 48.89
C GLU A 367 -10.00 -13.76 47.68
N ALA A 368 -9.14 -13.00 46.97
CA ALA A 368 -9.54 -12.13 45.87
C ALA A 368 -8.71 -12.39 44.60
N LEU A 369 -9.38 -12.36 43.45
CA LEU A 369 -8.75 -12.42 42.13
C LEU A 369 -9.01 -11.11 41.39
N THR A 370 -7.96 -10.54 40.79
CA THR A 370 -8.06 -9.39 39.89
C THR A 370 -8.17 -9.90 38.46
N LEU A 371 -9.17 -9.41 37.73
CA LEU A 371 -9.35 -9.65 36.30
C LEU A 371 -9.11 -8.35 35.55
N GLU A 372 -8.22 -8.38 34.59
CA GLU A 372 -7.91 -7.25 33.71
C GLU A 372 -8.20 -7.65 32.27
N LEU A 373 -9.16 -6.97 31.64
CA LEU A 373 -9.53 -7.22 30.25
C LEU A 373 -8.99 -6.10 29.36
N VAL A 374 -8.28 -6.52 28.31
CA VAL A 374 -7.74 -5.64 27.29
C VAL A 374 -8.32 -6.02 25.94
N THR A 375 -8.72 -5.02 25.16
CA THR A 375 -9.36 -5.17 23.85
C THR A 375 -8.57 -4.46 22.77
N ASP A 376 -8.63 -4.97 21.55
CA ASP A 376 -8.06 -4.33 20.36
C ASP A 376 -8.69 -2.94 20.09
N PRO A 377 -7.93 -1.95 19.57
CA PRO A 377 -8.44 -0.61 19.22
C PRO A 377 -9.59 -0.58 18.21
N ARG A 378 -9.78 -1.64 17.41
CA ARG A 378 -10.90 -1.78 16.46
C ARG A 378 -12.21 -2.15 17.17
N LEU A 379 -12.16 -2.57 18.44
CA LEU A 379 -13.34 -2.83 19.25
C LEU A 379 -13.85 -1.52 19.88
N SER A 380 -15.16 -1.45 20.11
CA SER A 380 -15.77 -0.29 20.80
C SER A 380 -15.09 -0.09 22.16
N PRO A 381 -14.78 1.16 22.57
CA PRO A 381 -14.24 1.47 23.90
C PRO A 381 -15.14 0.95 25.04
N HIS A 382 -16.43 0.71 24.76
CA HIS A 382 -17.40 0.17 25.72
C HIS A 382 -17.40 -1.36 25.77
N ALA A 383 -16.73 -2.05 24.83
CA ALA A 383 -16.71 -3.51 24.77
C ALA A 383 -15.98 -4.11 25.98
N ALA A 384 -14.84 -3.55 26.39
CA ALA A 384 -14.06 -4.07 27.51
C ALA A 384 -14.84 -3.99 28.85
N PRO A 385 -15.38 -2.83 29.27
CA PRO A 385 -16.21 -2.76 30.48
C PRO A 385 -17.41 -3.71 30.44
N PHE A 386 -18.13 -3.73 29.31
CA PHE A 386 -19.33 -4.56 29.15
C PHE A 386 -19.01 -6.06 29.23
N LEU A 387 -18.01 -6.54 28.48
CA LEU A 387 -17.62 -7.96 28.49
C LEU A 387 -17.09 -8.40 29.86
N LEU A 388 -16.33 -7.54 30.54
CA LEU A 388 -15.80 -7.87 31.87
C LEU A 388 -16.91 -7.94 32.93
N GLU A 389 -17.90 -7.05 32.85
CA GLU A 389 -19.10 -7.10 33.70
C GLU A 389 -19.91 -8.38 33.45
N GLN A 390 -20.20 -8.70 32.18
CA GLN A 390 -20.93 -9.90 31.80
C GLN A 390 -20.18 -11.19 32.18
N PHE A 391 -18.86 -11.22 32.01
CA PHE A 391 -18.04 -12.36 32.42
C PHE A 391 -18.04 -12.52 33.95
N SER A 392 -18.00 -11.42 34.71
CA SER A 392 -18.11 -11.48 36.17
C SER A 392 -19.48 -12.03 36.62
N ALA A 393 -20.56 -11.63 35.93
CA ALA A 393 -21.90 -12.18 36.16
C ALA A 393 -22.01 -13.67 35.78
N PHE A 394 -21.36 -14.07 34.69
CA PHE A 394 -21.25 -15.47 34.26
C PHE A 394 -20.58 -16.34 35.33
N LEU A 395 -19.45 -15.88 35.88
CA LEU A 395 -18.74 -16.57 36.96
C LEU A 395 -19.59 -16.67 38.24
N ALA A 396 -20.47 -15.69 38.50
CA ALA A 396 -21.42 -15.73 39.62
C ALA A 396 -22.65 -16.63 39.36
N GLY A 397 -22.70 -17.35 38.23
CA GLY A 397 -23.80 -18.26 37.90
C GLY A 397 -25.10 -17.57 37.48
N GLN A 398 -25.04 -16.27 37.13
CA GLN A 398 -26.20 -15.54 36.65
C GLN A 398 -26.47 -15.90 35.18
N ARG A 399 -27.76 -16.06 34.83
CA ARG A 399 -28.15 -16.28 33.42
C ARG A 399 -27.94 -14.99 32.64
N ILE A 400 -27.00 -15.01 31.71
CA ILE A 400 -26.79 -13.91 30.78
C ILE A 400 -27.92 -13.93 29.75
N THR A 401 -28.72 -12.87 29.75
CA THR A 401 -29.80 -12.69 28.76
C THR A 401 -29.59 -11.33 28.11
N VAL A 402 -28.70 -11.25 27.13
CA VAL A 402 -28.57 -10.07 26.27
C VAL A 402 -28.37 -10.55 24.84
N ALA A 403 -29.43 -10.49 24.04
CA ALA A 403 -29.26 -10.18 22.63
C ALA A 403 -28.93 -8.68 22.54
N LEU A 404 -27.96 -8.29 21.72
CA LEU A 404 -27.68 -6.89 21.40
C LEU A 404 -29.02 -6.16 21.11
N PRO A 405 -29.33 -5.04 21.77
CA PRO A 405 -30.64 -4.41 21.65
C PRO A 405 -30.85 -3.93 20.22
N ALA A 406 -31.90 -4.46 19.58
CA ALA A 406 -32.46 -3.91 18.35
C ALA A 406 -32.90 -2.47 18.61
N ALA A 407 -32.36 -1.52 17.83
CA ALA A 407 -32.66 -0.10 17.99
C ALA A 407 -34.13 0.18 17.67
N GLU A 408 -34.92 0.51 18.70
CA GLU A 408 -36.19 1.21 18.54
C GLU A 408 -35.94 2.60 17.93
N SER A 409 -36.76 2.90 16.92
CA SER A 409 -36.83 4.14 16.19
C SER A 409 -36.91 5.39 17.08
N ALA A 410 -35.93 6.29 16.92
CA ALA A 410 -36.02 7.67 17.38
C ALA A 410 -35.36 8.61 16.36
N SER A 411 -36.19 9.38 15.63
CA SER A 411 -35.75 10.55 14.86
C SER A 411 -35.08 11.58 15.76
N PRO A 412 -34.12 12.33 15.22
CA PRO A 412 -34.32 13.78 15.20
C PRO A 412 -34.07 14.35 13.81
N ALA A 413 -35.02 15.17 13.38
CA ALA A 413 -34.95 15.96 12.18
C ALA A 413 -33.89 17.08 12.33
N MET A 414 -32.97 17.17 11.37
CA MET A 414 -32.45 18.45 10.91
C MET A 414 -32.09 18.34 9.42
N ALA A 415 -32.68 19.25 8.65
CA ALA A 415 -32.91 19.13 7.22
C ALA A 415 -31.65 19.36 6.36
N ALA A 416 -31.54 18.56 5.30
CA ALA A 416 -30.79 18.85 4.07
C ALA A 416 -31.68 18.49 2.86
N PRO A 417 -31.51 19.16 1.70
CA PRO A 417 -32.56 19.34 0.71
C PRO A 417 -32.83 18.07 -0.11
N ALA A 418 -34.10 17.86 -0.45
CA ALA A 418 -34.59 16.73 -1.20
C ALA A 418 -34.07 16.70 -2.65
N ALA A 419 -33.48 15.57 -3.04
CA ALA A 419 -33.43 15.14 -4.43
C ALA A 419 -34.44 13.99 -4.59
N ASN A 420 -35.50 14.24 -5.36
CA ASN A 420 -36.53 13.26 -5.69
C ASN A 420 -35.98 12.24 -6.71
N GLY A 421 -35.91 10.98 -6.32
CA GLY A 421 -35.77 9.80 -7.17
C GLY A 421 -35.89 8.57 -6.28
N ASP A 422 -36.72 7.59 -6.64
CA ASP A 422 -36.82 6.30 -5.93
C ASP A 422 -35.42 5.67 -5.86
N VAL A 423 -34.74 5.78 -4.72
CA VAL A 423 -33.44 5.15 -4.49
C VAL A 423 -33.70 3.67 -4.21
N ASP A 424 -33.36 2.80 -5.16
CA ASP A 424 -33.33 1.35 -4.93
C ASP A 424 -32.17 1.04 -3.97
N GLU A 425 -32.46 0.91 -2.67
CA GLU A 425 -31.46 0.59 -1.63
C GLU A 425 -30.69 -0.72 -1.90
N SER A 426 -31.15 -1.57 -2.83
CA SER A 426 -30.45 -2.80 -3.23
C SER A 426 -29.24 -2.58 -4.14
N VAL A 427 -29.08 -1.38 -4.72
CA VAL A 427 -27.99 -1.06 -5.66
C VAL A 427 -26.67 -0.73 -4.94
N ALA A 428 -26.73 -0.03 -3.79
CA ALA A 428 -25.54 0.43 -3.08
C ALA A 428 -24.57 -0.70 -2.65
N PRO A 429 -25.04 -1.89 -2.19
CA PRO A 429 -24.15 -3.01 -1.89
C PRO A 429 -23.42 -3.58 -3.11
N LEU A 430 -24.03 -3.54 -4.30
CA LEU A 430 -23.42 -4.02 -5.55
C LEU A 430 -22.32 -3.06 -6.00
N ILE A 431 -22.58 -1.74 -5.94
CA ILE A 431 -21.56 -0.71 -6.17
C ILE A 431 -20.38 -0.89 -5.21
N LEU A 432 -20.66 -1.15 -3.93
CA LEU A 432 -19.62 -1.34 -2.94
C LEU A 432 -18.77 -2.59 -3.22
N GLN A 433 -19.38 -3.69 -3.66
CA GLN A 433 -18.62 -4.88 -4.02
C GLN A 433 -17.63 -4.58 -5.16
N GLU A 434 -18.08 -3.89 -6.20
CA GLU A 434 -17.21 -3.53 -7.33
C GLU A 434 -16.12 -2.54 -6.90
N PHE A 435 -16.40 -1.58 -6.01
CA PHE A 435 -15.36 -0.71 -5.41
C PHE A 435 -14.30 -1.52 -4.66
N ARG A 436 -14.72 -2.46 -3.82
CA ARG A 436 -13.80 -3.32 -3.03
C ARG A 436 -12.90 -4.16 -3.92
N GLU A 437 -13.46 -4.77 -4.95
CA GLU A 437 -12.73 -5.59 -5.92
C GLU A 437 -11.75 -4.73 -6.72
N ALA A 438 -12.19 -3.57 -7.21
CA ALA A 438 -11.38 -2.72 -8.08
C ALA A 438 -10.24 -2.01 -7.33
N LEU A 439 -10.45 -1.67 -6.05
CA LEU A 439 -9.47 -0.99 -5.20
C LEU A 439 -8.63 -1.95 -4.34
N VAL A 440 -8.92 -3.25 -4.37
CA VAL A 440 -8.34 -4.25 -3.46
C VAL A 440 -8.51 -3.82 -1.99
N ALA A 441 -9.69 -3.27 -1.67
CA ALA A 441 -10.03 -2.69 -0.38
C ALA A 441 -11.27 -3.38 0.19
N PRO A 442 -11.22 -4.68 0.56
CA PRO A 442 -12.38 -5.47 1.00
C PRO A 442 -13.11 -4.86 2.22
N GLU A 443 -12.43 -4.03 2.98
CA GLU A 443 -12.92 -3.30 4.14
C GLU A 443 -13.68 -2.00 3.80
N MET A 444 -13.64 -1.52 2.55
CA MET A 444 -14.29 -0.28 2.15
C MET A 444 -15.77 -0.29 2.52
N THR A 445 -16.31 0.82 3.04
CA THR A 445 -17.72 0.90 3.47
C THR A 445 -18.60 1.70 2.49
N LEU A 446 -19.93 1.64 2.66
CA LEU A 446 -20.90 2.31 1.78
C LEU A 446 -20.74 3.84 1.73
N ASP A 447 -20.15 4.43 2.77
CA ASP A 447 -20.00 5.88 2.94
C ASP A 447 -18.56 6.35 2.74
N GLU A 448 -17.64 5.43 2.46
CA GLU A 448 -16.27 5.80 2.15
C GLU A 448 -16.15 6.25 0.71
N ASP A 449 -15.34 7.29 0.53
CA ASP A 449 -15.07 7.90 -0.75
C ASP A 449 -14.14 7.00 -1.58
N PHE A 450 -14.58 6.69 -2.81
CA PHE A 450 -13.85 5.90 -3.78
C PHE A 450 -12.45 6.46 -4.05
N PHE A 451 -12.29 7.78 -4.14
CA PHE A 451 -11.02 8.44 -4.43
C PHE A 451 -10.10 8.47 -3.19
N ASP A 452 -10.66 8.49 -1.97
CA ASP A 452 -9.87 8.36 -0.73
C ASP A 452 -9.20 7.00 -0.59
N ARG A 453 -9.81 5.96 -1.18
CA ARG A 453 -9.30 4.59 -1.18
C ARG A 453 -8.40 4.26 -2.38
N GLY A 454 -7.87 5.29 -3.06
CA GLY A 454 -6.95 5.13 -4.20
C GLY A 454 -7.66 4.96 -5.54
N GLY A 455 -8.96 5.25 -5.61
CA GLY A 455 -9.68 5.27 -6.87
C GLY A 455 -9.26 6.42 -7.76
N HIS A 456 -9.18 6.16 -9.07
CA HIS A 456 -8.94 7.15 -10.10
C HIS A 456 -9.81 6.84 -11.33
N SER A 457 -9.81 7.70 -12.34
CA SER A 457 -10.72 7.62 -13.50
C SER A 457 -10.68 6.27 -14.22
N LEU A 458 -9.51 5.63 -14.26
CA LEU A 458 -9.30 4.32 -14.88
C LEU A 458 -10.01 3.20 -14.09
N VAL A 459 -9.82 3.17 -12.76
CA VAL A 459 -10.51 2.22 -11.87
C VAL A 459 -12.02 2.51 -11.84
N ALA A 460 -12.43 3.78 -11.88
CA ALA A 460 -13.83 4.18 -11.92
C ALA A 460 -14.53 3.64 -13.19
N THR A 461 -13.86 3.74 -14.34
CA THR A 461 -14.36 3.18 -15.62
C THR A 461 -14.52 1.67 -15.52
N ARG A 462 -13.60 0.97 -14.85
CA ARG A 462 -13.71 -0.47 -14.54
C ARG A 462 -15.00 -0.80 -13.80
N VAL A 463 -15.21 -0.08 -12.71
CA VAL A 463 -16.33 -0.31 -11.81
C VAL A 463 -17.64 -0.06 -12.55
N ILE A 464 -17.74 1.06 -13.27
CA ILE A 464 -18.95 1.41 -14.02
C ILE A 464 -19.24 0.35 -15.08
N GLY A 465 -18.23 -0.11 -15.82
CA GLY A 465 -18.40 -1.16 -16.82
C GLY A 465 -18.84 -2.49 -16.20
N ARG A 466 -18.22 -2.94 -15.09
CA ARG A 466 -18.62 -4.17 -14.38
C ARG A 466 -20.02 -4.08 -13.79
N LEU A 467 -20.40 -2.93 -13.24
CA LEU A 467 -21.76 -2.66 -12.79
C LEU A 467 -22.77 -2.77 -13.93
N LEU A 468 -22.42 -2.28 -15.11
CA LEU A 468 -23.26 -2.40 -16.30
C LEU A 468 -23.35 -3.86 -16.78
N SER A 469 -22.24 -4.59 -16.91
CA SER A 469 -22.24 -5.94 -17.47
C SER A 469 -22.79 -7.00 -16.51
N LEU A 470 -22.28 -7.04 -15.28
CA LEU A 470 -22.62 -8.08 -14.29
C LEU A 470 -23.94 -7.80 -13.61
N HIS A 471 -24.22 -6.53 -13.32
CA HIS A 471 -25.34 -6.14 -12.47
C HIS A 471 -26.45 -5.38 -13.21
N GLN A 472 -26.25 -5.02 -14.49
CA GLN A 472 -27.17 -4.22 -15.30
C GLN A 472 -27.49 -2.85 -14.67
N ILE A 473 -26.47 -2.27 -14.03
CA ILE A 473 -26.52 -0.98 -13.36
C ILE A 473 -25.73 0.04 -14.19
N GLU A 474 -26.44 1.01 -14.78
CA GLU A 474 -25.85 2.12 -15.52
C GLU A 474 -25.56 3.29 -14.56
N ILE A 475 -24.32 3.78 -14.58
CA ILE A 475 -23.86 4.92 -13.79
C ILE A 475 -23.10 5.88 -14.69
N ASN A 476 -23.35 7.18 -14.57
CA ASN A 476 -22.52 8.18 -15.23
C ASN A 476 -21.24 8.42 -14.44
N ILE A 477 -20.10 8.51 -15.11
CA ILE A 477 -18.82 8.79 -14.43
C ILE A 477 -18.83 10.13 -13.67
N ASN A 478 -19.55 11.15 -14.16
CA ASN A 478 -19.69 12.43 -13.47
C ASN A 478 -20.47 12.29 -12.15
N ASP A 479 -21.40 11.34 -12.08
CA ASP A 479 -22.14 11.05 -10.85
C ASP A 479 -21.20 10.40 -9.82
N LEU A 480 -20.28 9.52 -10.25
CA LEU A 480 -19.27 8.92 -9.37
C LEU A 480 -18.31 9.99 -8.83
N PHE A 481 -17.87 10.94 -9.65
CA PHE A 481 -17.06 12.08 -9.17
C PHE A 481 -17.78 13.01 -8.21
N SER A 482 -19.10 13.17 -8.38
CA SER A 482 -19.90 14.08 -7.55
C SER A 482 -20.43 13.41 -6.27
N HIS A 483 -20.59 12.09 -6.32
CA HIS A 483 -21.13 11.25 -5.24
C HIS A 483 -20.24 10.00 -5.11
N PRO A 484 -19.00 10.16 -4.59
CA PRO A 484 -17.96 9.14 -4.65
C PRO A 484 -18.14 7.98 -3.68
N THR A 485 -19.23 7.96 -2.91
CA THR A 485 -19.54 6.87 -1.98
C THR A 485 -20.55 5.92 -2.63
N ALA A 486 -20.46 4.62 -2.33
CA ALA A 486 -21.39 3.64 -2.91
C ALA A 486 -22.86 3.97 -2.59
N ARG A 487 -23.13 4.57 -1.42
CA ARG A 487 -24.47 5.06 -1.04
C ARG A 487 -24.87 6.31 -1.83
N GLY A 488 -23.98 7.29 -1.96
CA GLY A 488 -24.27 8.51 -2.71
C GLY A 488 -24.53 8.20 -4.18
N LEU A 489 -23.73 7.32 -4.76
CA LEU A 489 -23.79 6.92 -6.16
C LEU A 489 -25.05 6.11 -6.49
N ALA A 490 -25.53 5.28 -5.56
CA ALA A 490 -26.75 4.50 -5.75
C ALA A 490 -27.99 5.36 -6.05
N GLY A 491 -28.02 6.62 -5.57
CA GLY A 491 -29.11 7.56 -5.88
C GLY A 491 -29.16 8.01 -7.35
N TYR A 492 -28.08 7.81 -8.11
CA TYR A 492 -27.94 8.21 -9.52
C TYR A 492 -27.85 7.01 -10.48
N ALA A 493 -27.74 5.80 -9.92
CA ALA A 493 -27.67 4.57 -10.67
C ALA A 493 -29.02 4.22 -11.30
N LYS A 494 -29.01 3.78 -12.57
CA LYS A 494 -30.19 3.31 -13.29
C LYS A 494 -30.10 1.82 -13.52
N ARG A 495 -31.09 1.06 -13.05
CA ARG A 495 -31.18 -0.38 -13.30
C ARG A 495 -31.83 -0.63 -14.65
N LEU A 496 -31.09 -1.25 -15.57
CA LEU A 496 -31.56 -1.57 -16.90
C LEU A 496 -32.28 -2.92 -16.90
N ASN A 497 -33.50 -2.95 -17.45
CA ASN A 497 -34.20 -4.20 -17.78
C ASN A 497 -33.83 -4.60 -19.21
N VAL A 498 -32.58 -5.04 -19.41
CA VAL A 498 -32.15 -5.60 -20.70
C VAL A 498 -31.95 -7.10 -20.52
N ALA A 499 -32.48 -7.88 -21.47
CA ALA A 499 -32.26 -9.32 -21.50
C ALA A 499 -30.77 -9.59 -21.68
N GLN A 500 -30.19 -10.40 -20.79
CA GLN A 500 -28.79 -10.79 -20.87
C GLN A 500 -28.46 -11.33 -22.28
N PRO A 501 -27.41 -10.82 -22.95
CA PRO A 501 -26.79 -11.54 -24.03
C PRO A 501 -26.29 -12.86 -23.46
N ASN A 502 -26.78 -13.96 -24.04
CA ASN A 502 -26.42 -15.31 -23.64
C ASN A 502 -24.98 -15.56 -24.12
N ALA A 503 -23.98 -15.27 -23.29
CA ALA A 503 -22.59 -15.61 -23.59
C ALA A 503 -22.45 -17.13 -23.51
N ALA A 504 -22.51 -17.79 -24.67
CA ALA A 504 -22.12 -19.18 -24.79
C ALA A 504 -20.64 -19.29 -24.41
N LEU A 505 -20.36 -19.96 -23.28
CA LEU A 505 -19.01 -20.34 -22.88
C LEU A 505 -18.39 -21.19 -24.00
N ALA A 506 -17.49 -20.61 -24.79
CA ALA A 506 -16.61 -21.38 -25.65
C ALA A 506 -15.68 -22.21 -24.75
N THR A 507 -15.60 -23.51 -25.01
CA THR A 507 -14.70 -24.41 -24.30
C THR A 507 -13.25 -24.12 -24.66
N ALA A 508 -12.32 -24.35 -23.73
CA ALA A 508 -10.88 -24.07 -23.90
C ALA A 508 -10.24 -24.71 -25.16
N ASP A 509 -10.85 -25.75 -25.73
CA ASP A 509 -10.38 -26.43 -26.95
C ASP A 509 -10.63 -25.65 -28.26
N ASP A 510 -11.45 -24.58 -28.28
CA ASP A 510 -11.83 -23.86 -29.51
C ASP A 510 -10.83 -22.77 -29.97
N HIS A 511 -9.74 -22.53 -29.21
CA HIS A 511 -8.84 -21.38 -29.42
C HIS A 511 -7.51 -21.71 -30.10
N GLU A 512 -7.13 -22.99 -30.15
CA GLU A 512 -5.85 -23.41 -30.71
C GLU A 512 -5.79 -23.13 -32.22
N GLY A 513 -4.75 -22.43 -32.69
CA GLY A 513 -4.61 -22.08 -34.11
C GLY A 513 -5.62 -21.06 -34.62
N ALA A 514 -6.37 -20.38 -33.75
CA ALA A 514 -7.35 -19.39 -34.15
C ALA A 514 -6.70 -18.23 -34.94
N GLN A 515 -7.37 -17.78 -36.00
CA GLN A 515 -6.96 -16.63 -36.81
C GLN A 515 -7.97 -15.49 -36.71
N ALA A 516 -7.52 -14.26 -36.50
CA ALA A 516 -8.40 -13.10 -36.45
C ALA A 516 -7.78 -11.90 -37.18
N PRO A 517 -8.59 -10.94 -37.65
CA PRO A 517 -8.06 -9.64 -38.06
C PRO A 517 -7.45 -8.91 -36.85
N LEU A 518 -6.68 -7.86 -37.10
CA LEU A 518 -6.28 -6.91 -36.05
C LEU A 518 -7.50 -6.17 -35.50
N SER A 519 -7.48 -5.81 -34.22
CA SER A 519 -8.41 -4.77 -33.70
C SER A 519 -8.15 -3.42 -34.39
N LEU A 520 -9.03 -2.44 -34.22
CA LEU A 520 -8.80 -1.08 -34.73
C LEU A 520 -7.53 -0.47 -34.12
N ALA A 521 -7.32 -0.63 -32.81
CA ALA A 521 -6.12 -0.16 -32.13
C ALA A 521 -4.86 -0.86 -32.63
N GLN A 522 -4.87 -2.18 -32.78
CA GLN A 522 -3.73 -2.93 -33.32
C GLN A 522 -3.39 -2.52 -34.74
N GLU A 523 -4.39 -2.27 -35.60
CA GLU A 523 -4.15 -1.79 -36.97
C GLU A 523 -3.56 -0.37 -36.96
N SER A 524 -4.06 0.52 -36.11
CA SER A 524 -3.53 1.87 -35.94
C SER A 524 -2.05 1.83 -35.54
N LEU A 525 -1.71 1.02 -34.52
CA LEU A 525 -0.31 0.79 -34.11
C LEU A 525 0.52 0.15 -35.24
N TRP A 526 -0.04 -0.81 -35.97
CA TRP A 526 0.66 -1.50 -37.05
C TRP A 526 1.05 -0.55 -38.19
N LYS A 527 0.17 0.37 -38.58
CA LYS A 527 0.46 1.40 -39.59
C LYS A 527 1.69 2.24 -39.18
N VAL A 528 1.78 2.60 -37.90
CA VAL A 528 2.92 3.38 -37.38
C VAL A 528 4.17 2.51 -37.32
N TYR A 529 4.05 1.27 -36.83
CA TYR A 529 5.15 0.31 -36.78
C TYR A 529 5.77 0.06 -38.17
N GLU A 530 4.94 -0.11 -39.20
CA GLU A 530 5.39 -0.24 -40.60
C GLU A 530 6.05 1.05 -41.11
N ALA A 531 5.48 2.22 -40.80
CA ALA A 531 6.05 3.51 -41.22
C ALA A 531 7.45 3.79 -40.62
N PHE A 532 7.73 3.25 -39.43
CA PHE A 532 9.04 3.29 -38.78
C PHE A 532 9.91 2.06 -39.08
N GLY A 533 9.60 1.31 -40.14
CA GLY A 533 10.47 0.24 -40.62
C GLY A 533 10.56 -0.99 -39.72
N HIS A 534 9.56 -1.21 -38.86
CA HIS A 534 9.50 -2.31 -37.90
C HIS A 534 10.62 -2.30 -36.82
N ASP A 535 11.10 -1.11 -36.43
CA ASP A 535 12.12 -0.92 -35.38
C ASP A 535 11.57 -1.17 -33.95
N GLU A 536 12.46 -1.20 -32.96
CA GLU A 536 12.20 -1.48 -31.53
C GLU A 536 11.35 -0.44 -30.78
N ILE A 537 10.89 0.61 -31.46
CA ILE A 537 10.17 1.75 -30.85
C ILE A 537 8.87 1.38 -30.14
N PHE A 538 8.29 0.22 -30.43
CA PHE A 538 7.09 -0.31 -29.78
C PHE A 538 7.40 -1.47 -28.82
N ASN A 539 8.66 -1.64 -28.43
CA ASN A 539 9.00 -2.53 -27.35
C ASN A 539 8.62 -1.90 -26.00
N LEU A 540 8.15 -2.75 -25.09
CA LEU A 540 7.90 -2.43 -23.69
C LEU A 540 8.91 -3.20 -22.83
N PRO A 541 10.09 -2.62 -22.54
CA PRO A 541 11.07 -3.23 -21.66
C PRO A 541 10.70 -2.99 -20.19
N PHE A 542 10.46 -4.08 -19.46
CA PHE A 542 10.35 -4.10 -18.01
C PHE A 542 11.49 -4.92 -17.41
N SER A 543 11.93 -4.55 -16.23
CA SER A 543 13.02 -5.24 -15.54
C SER A 543 12.64 -5.43 -14.08
N LEU A 544 12.72 -6.65 -13.59
CA LEU A 544 12.46 -7.00 -12.19
C LEU A 544 13.76 -7.46 -11.53
N ARG A 545 14.01 -6.97 -10.33
CA ARG A 545 15.09 -7.38 -9.46
C ARG A 545 14.52 -8.20 -8.32
N PHE A 546 14.99 -9.43 -8.19
CA PHE A 546 14.57 -10.30 -7.09
C PHE A 546 15.49 -10.12 -5.88
N PHE A 547 14.88 -10.17 -4.69
CA PHE A 547 15.62 -10.13 -3.43
C PHE A 547 15.96 -11.52 -2.92
N ASP A 548 15.18 -12.53 -3.33
CA ASP A 548 15.38 -13.94 -3.03
C ASP A 548 15.58 -14.76 -4.31
N ALA A 549 16.12 -15.96 -4.17
CA ALA A 549 16.29 -16.86 -5.31
C ALA A 549 14.94 -17.31 -5.87
N VAL A 550 14.77 -17.22 -7.19
CA VAL A 550 13.56 -17.65 -7.90
C VAL A 550 13.74 -19.06 -8.46
N ASP A 551 12.71 -19.89 -8.34
CA ASP A 551 12.63 -21.14 -9.10
C ASP A 551 12.32 -20.80 -10.58
N GLU A 552 13.37 -20.72 -11.39
CA GLU A 552 13.27 -20.35 -12.80
C GLU A 552 12.42 -21.35 -13.61
N THR A 553 12.37 -22.62 -13.19
CA THR A 553 11.53 -23.64 -13.86
C THR A 553 10.07 -23.41 -13.54
N ALA A 554 9.74 -23.17 -12.26
CA ALA A 554 8.39 -22.81 -11.86
C ALA A 554 7.93 -21.50 -12.51
N LEU A 555 8.83 -20.52 -12.64
CA LEU A 555 8.56 -19.26 -13.32
C LEU A 555 8.28 -19.44 -14.81
N GLN A 556 9.08 -20.25 -15.52
CA GLN A 556 8.81 -20.57 -16.92
C GLN A 556 7.43 -21.24 -17.07
N GLN A 557 7.11 -22.21 -16.21
CA GLN A 557 5.80 -22.87 -16.25
C GLN A 557 4.65 -21.90 -15.93
N ALA A 558 4.87 -20.95 -15.03
CA ALA A 558 3.89 -19.92 -14.71
C ALA A 558 3.61 -19.00 -15.91
N PHE A 559 4.65 -18.59 -16.66
CA PHE A 559 4.47 -17.88 -17.93
C PHE A 559 3.70 -18.71 -18.96
N ILE A 560 4.01 -20.01 -19.09
CA ILE A 560 3.27 -20.90 -19.99
C ILE A 560 1.77 -20.95 -19.63
N ASP A 561 1.44 -21.01 -18.34
CA ASP A 561 0.05 -20.99 -17.90
C ASP A 561 -0.67 -19.69 -18.27
N VAL A 562 -0.01 -18.55 -18.06
CA VAL A 562 -0.53 -17.22 -18.41
C VAL A 562 -0.69 -17.09 -19.94
N MET A 563 0.28 -17.54 -20.73
CA MET A 563 0.20 -17.55 -22.21
C MET A 563 -0.87 -18.53 -22.74
N THR A 564 -1.10 -19.63 -22.02
CA THR A 564 -2.18 -20.58 -22.35
C THR A 564 -3.54 -19.94 -22.08
N ARG A 565 -3.66 -19.20 -20.97
CA ARG A 565 -4.86 -18.47 -20.56
C ARG A 565 -5.18 -17.28 -21.47
N HIS A 566 -4.15 -16.55 -21.91
CA HIS A 566 -4.27 -15.36 -22.77
C HIS A 566 -3.55 -15.58 -24.10
N THR A 567 -4.32 -16.02 -25.09
CA THR A 567 -3.83 -16.39 -26.43
C THR A 567 -3.07 -15.28 -27.16
N VAL A 568 -3.35 -14.01 -26.88
CA VAL A 568 -2.68 -12.87 -27.53
C VAL A 568 -1.17 -12.86 -27.25
N LEU A 569 -0.74 -13.25 -26.05
CA LEU A 569 0.68 -13.29 -25.66
C LEU A 569 1.47 -14.35 -26.45
N ARG A 570 0.78 -15.32 -27.05
CA ARG A 570 1.32 -16.36 -27.93
C ARG A 570 0.81 -16.24 -29.36
N SER A 571 0.44 -15.05 -29.81
CA SER A 571 -0.02 -14.83 -31.18
C SER A 571 1.09 -14.27 -32.07
N ARG A 572 1.19 -14.80 -33.29
CA ARG A 572 2.01 -14.26 -34.38
C ARG A 572 1.17 -13.34 -35.26
N PHE A 573 1.82 -12.40 -35.93
CA PHE A 573 1.20 -11.42 -36.81
C PHE A 573 1.72 -11.64 -38.23
N VAL A 574 0.87 -12.21 -39.09
CA VAL A 574 1.28 -12.70 -40.42
C VAL A 574 0.51 -11.94 -41.47
N GLU A 575 1.22 -11.49 -42.50
CA GLU A 575 0.59 -10.90 -43.69
C GLU A 575 -0.08 -11.99 -44.54
N GLN A 576 -1.37 -11.84 -44.80
CA GLN A 576 -2.17 -12.71 -45.66
C GLN A 576 -3.04 -11.84 -46.57
N GLN A 577 -2.92 -12.03 -47.90
CA GLN A 577 -3.72 -11.31 -48.89
C GLN A 577 -3.60 -9.77 -48.82
N GLY A 578 -2.46 -9.26 -48.33
CA GLY A 578 -2.21 -7.83 -48.19
C GLY A 578 -2.76 -7.21 -46.90
N GLU A 579 -3.28 -8.02 -45.97
CA GLU A 579 -3.70 -7.60 -44.63
C GLU A 579 -2.95 -8.41 -43.57
N VAL A 580 -2.67 -7.79 -42.42
CA VAL A 580 -2.05 -8.50 -41.30
C VAL A 580 -3.12 -9.14 -40.45
N VAL A 581 -2.93 -10.42 -40.14
CA VAL A 581 -3.81 -11.21 -39.27
C VAL A 581 -3.04 -11.73 -38.07
N GLN A 582 -3.71 -11.81 -36.93
CA GLN A 582 -3.17 -12.47 -35.74
C GLN A 582 -3.48 -13.97 -35.81
N VAL A 583 -2.49 -14.81 -35.51
CA VAL A 583 -2.56 -16.27 -35.53
C VAL A 583 -2.07 -16.81 -34.19
N VAL A 584 -2.97 -17.42 -33.43
CA VAL A 584 -2.66 -18.01 -32.13
C VAL A 584 -1.76 -19.23 -32.30
N VAL A 585 -0.58 -19.23 -31.67
CA VAL A 585 0.33 -20.38 -31.65
C VAL A 585 -0.18 -21.42 -30.67
N PRO A 586 -0.38 -22.68 -31.05
CA PRO A 586 -0.79 -23.74 -30.13
C PRO A 586 0.10 -23.85 -28.89
N ALA A 587 -0.48 -24.07 -27.71
CA ALA A 587 0.29 -24.06 -26.46
C ALA A 587 1.38 -25.16 -26.43
N ALA A 588 1.14 -26.28 -27.09
CA ALA A 588 2.09 -27.37 -27.24
C ALA A 588 3.34 -27.01 -28.08
N GLU A 589 3.26 -25.96 -28.91
CA GLU A 589 4.36 -25.50 -29.77
C GLU A 589 5.23 -24.42 -29.07
N LEU A 590 4.83 -23.91 -27.90
CA LEU A 590 5.62 -22.89 -27.17
C LEU A 590 7.09 -23.26 -26.93
N PRO A 591 7.48 -24.53 -26.68
CA PRO A 591 8.88 -24.92 -26.56
C PRO A 591 9.71 -24.73 -27.84
N ASP A 592 9.08 -24.60 -29.01
CA ASP A 592 9.76 -24.41 -30.30
C ASP A 592 10.21 -22.94 -30.51
N TYR A 593 9.80 -22.02 -29.62
CA TYR A 593 10.10 -20.58 -29.69
C TYR A 593 11.09 -20.16 -28.60
N GLN A 594 11.98 -19.22 -28.92
CA GLN A 594 12.97 -18.68 -27.97
C GLN A 594 12.44 -17.47 -27.18
N TRP A 595 11.39 -17.69 -26.40
CA TRP A 595 10.75 -16.64 -25.60
C TRP A 595 11.19 -16.62 -24.13
N PHE A 596 11.79 -17.71 -23.60
CA PHE A 596 12.31 -17.77 -22.22
C PHE A 596 13.79 -18.16 -22.22
N ARG A 597 14.59 -17.50 -21.37
CA ARG A 597 16.01 -17.84 -21.14
C ARG A 597 16.31 -17.92 -19.65
N PHE A 598 16.95 -19.01 -19.25
CA PHE A 598 17.39 -19.24 -17.88
C PHE A 598 18.69 -18.47 -17.56
N SER A 599 18.92 -18.20 -16.28
CA SER A 599 20.11 -17.44 -15.86
C SER A 599 21.43 -18.14 -16.17
N HIS A 600 21.43 -19.48 -16.31
CA HIS A 600 22.62 -20.25 -16.66
C HIS A 600 22.97 -20.20 -18.14
N GLU A 601 22.05 -19.73 -19.00
CA GLU A 601 22.26 -19.53 -20.44
C GLU A 601 22.83 -18.15 -20.75
N THR A 602 22.77 -17.23 -19.79
CA THR A 602 23.23 -15.84 -19.90
C THR A 602 24.49 -15.64 -19.05
N PRO A 603 25.58 -15.07 -19.60
CA PRO A 603 26.73 -14.70 -18.79
C PRO A 603 26.36 -13.65 -17.73
N ALA A 604 26.90 -13.78 -16.53
CA ALA A 604 26.83 -12.71 -15.54
C ALA A 604 27.60 -11.48 -16.07
N GLY A 605 27.07 -10.29 -15.82
CA GLY A 605 27.63 -9.04 -16.34
C GLY A 605 27.08 -7.82 -15.62
N ASN A 606 27.43 -6.64 -16.09
CA ASN A 606 26.86 -5.40 -15.56
C ASN A 606 25.34 -5.37 -15.83
N ALA A 607 24.54 -5.25 -14.77
CA ALA A 607 23.09 -5.31 -14.85
C ALA A 607 22.49 -4.31 -15.85
N ALA A 608 22.91 -3.05 -15.80
CA ALA A 608 22.39 -2.00 -16.67
C ALA A 608 22.70 -2.29 -18.15
N ALA A 609 23.92 -2.73 -18.45
CA ALA A 609 24.32 -3.09 -19.82
C ALA A 609 23.54 -4.30 -20.36
N LEU A 610 23.33 -5.33 -19.53
CA LEU A 610 22.56 -6.52 -19.91
C LEU A 610 21.08 -6.19 -20.17
N LEU A 611 20.48 -5.34 -19.33
CA LEU A 611 19.10 -4.90 -19.51
C LEU A 611 18.93 -4.02 -20.75
N ALA A 612 19.89 -3.13 -21.02
CA ALA A 612 19.90 -2.30 -22.22
C ALA A 612 20.01 -3.15 -23.51
N ASP A 613 20.91 -4.14 -23.53
CA ASP A 613 21.05 -5.07 -24.66
C ASP A 613 19.76 -5.89 -24.87
N ALA A 614 19.15 -6.38 -23.79
CA ALA A 614 17.88 -7.11 -23.88
C ALA A 614 16.75 -6.25 -24.46
N GLY A 615 16.70 -4.95 -24.14
CA GLY A 615 15.69 -4.01 -24.64
C GLY A 615 15.77 -3.70 -26.13
N GLN A 616 16.96 -3.85 -26.74
CA GLN A 616 17.22 -3.55 -28.15
C GLN A 616 16.76 -4.65 -29.12
N HIS A 617 16.15 -5.74 -28.62
CA HIS A 617 15.70 -6.84 -29.48
C HIS A 617 14.59 -6.39 -30.43
N ARG A 618 14.78 -6.62 -31.73
CA ARG A 618 13.76 -6.35 -32.75
C ARG A 618 12.95 -7.62 -32.99
N PHE A 619 11.65 -7.57 -32.69
CA PHE A 619 10.76 -8.71 -32.91
C PHE A 619 10.47 -8.90 -34.40
N ASP A 620 10.64 -10.12 -34.91
CA ASP A 620 9.98 -10.57 -36.14
C ASP A 620 8.61 -11.16 -35.76
N LEU A 621 7.58 -10.33 -35.70
CA LEU A 621 6.24 -10.74 -35.25
C LEU A 621 5.58 -11.81 -36.13
N ALA A 622 6.08 -12.07 -37.34
CA ALA A 622 5.58 -13.14 -38.19
C ALA A 622 6.13 -14.52 -37.80
N ALA A 623 7.31 -14.58 -37.19
CA ALA A 623 8.02 -15.82 -36.86
C ALA A 623 8.29 -16.01 -35.36
N GLU A 624 8.29 -14.94 -34.58
CA GLU A 624 8.60 -14.93 -33.15
C GLU A 624 7.35 -14.62 -32.31
N LEU A 625 7.41 -14.97 -31.02
CA LEU A 625 6.39 -14.55 -30.06
C LEU A 625 6.66 -13.11 -29.61
N PRO A 626 5.63 -12.29 -29.37
CA PRO A 626 5.74 -10.88 -28.99
C PRO A 626 6.13 -10.67 -27.51
N LEU A 627 6.91 -11.58 -26.95
CA LEU A 627 7.36 -11.62 -25.56
C LEU A 627 8.74 -12.31 -25.49
N ARG A 628 9.67 -11.73 -24.70
CA ARG A 628 10.88 -12.39 -24.21
C ARG A 628 11.02 -12.20 -22.70
N ALA A 629 11.28 -13.28 -21.98
CA ALA A 629 11.61 -13.31 -20.56
C ALA A 629 13.04 -13.85 -20.41
N THR A 630 13.97 -13.01 -19.96
CA THR A 630 15.39 -13.36 -19.81
C THR A 630 15.83 -13.17 -18.37
N LEU A 631 16.20 -14.27 -17.72
CA LEU A 631 16.85 -14.25 -16.41
C LEU A 631 18.32 -13.86 -16.60
N LEU A 632 18.78 -12.90 -15.80
CA LEU A 632 20.12 -12.33 -15.84
C LEU A 632 20.73 -12.38 -14.43
N ARG A 633 22.07 -12.29 -14.35
CA ARG A 633 22.79 -12.17 -13.08
C ARG A 633 23.73 -10.99 -13.12
N ASP A 634 23.65 -10.17 -12.08
CA ASP A 634 24.64 -9.14 -11.83
C ASP A 634 25.97 -9.78 -11.41
N ALA A 635 27.06 -9.40 -12.05
CA ALA A 635 28.39 -9.91 -11.75
C ALA A 635 28.93 -9.46 -10.38
N ASP A 636 28.50 -8.29 -9.90
CA ASP A 636 29.11 -7.66 -8.71
C ASP A 636 28.55 -8.25 -7.40
N ASN A 637 27.24 -8.50 -7.35
CA ASN A 637 26.53 -8.98 -6.15
C ASN A 637 25.82 -10.35 -6.35
N GLY A 638 25.82 -10.91 -7.56
CA GLY A 638 25.18 -12.19 -7.88
C GLY A 638 23.64 -12.14 -7.96
N GLN A 639 23.04 -10.95 -7.84
CA GLN A 639 21.60 -10.75 -7.80
C GLN A 639 20.92 -11.20 -9.09
N GLN A 640 19.76 -11.85 -8.95
CA GLN A 640 18.93 -12.28 -10.07
C GLN A 640 18.03 -11.14 -10.56
N LEU A 641 18.05 -10.94 -11.87
CA LEU A 641 17.22 -9.99 -12.59
C LEU A 641 16.38 -10.74 -13.62
N LEU A 642 15.19 -10.24 -13.92
CA LEU A 642 14.33 -10.71 -15.00
C LEU A 642 14.03 -9.54 -15.93
N SER A 643 14.54 -9.61 -17.14
CA SER A 643 14.13 -8.75 -18.25
C SER A 643 12.86 -9.31 -18.88
N LEU A 644 11.80 -8.52 -18.91
CA LEU A 644 10.54 -8.80 -19.58
C LEU A 644 10.36 -7.81 -20.72
N LEU A 645 10.55 -8.28 -21.94
CA LEU A 645 10.37 -7.48 -23.14
C LEU A 645 9.09 -7.92 -23.86
N PHE A 646 8.15 -7.01 -24.04
CA PHE A 646 6.94 -7.25 -24.83
C PHE A 646 6.93 -6.37 -26.07
N HIS A 647 6.28 -6.82 -27.14
CA HIS A 647 5.85 -5.89 -28.19
C HIS A 647 4.49 -5.29 -27.81
N HIS A 648 4.33 -3.98 -27.94
CA HIS A 648 3.14 -3.26 -27.46
C HIS A 648 1.83 -3.73 -28.11
N VAL A 649 1.89 -4.36 -29.30
CA VAL A 649 0.73 -4.93 -30.04
C VAL A 649 -0.05 -6.02 -29.27
N VAL A 650 0.52 -6.63 -28.23
CA VAL A 650 -0.15 -7.67 -27.42
C VAL A 650 -0.40 -7.29 -25.97
N LEU A 651 0.14 -6.16 -25.52
CA LEU A 651 0.11 -5.77 -24.12
C LEU A 651 -0.04 -4.27 -23.98
N ASP A 652 -0.97 -3.84 -23.14
CA ASP A 652 -1.08 -2.47 -22.65
C ASP A 652 -0.82 -2.40 -21.12
N GLU A 653 -0.74 -1.19 -20.57
CA GLU A 653 -0.49 -0.96 -19.13
C GLU A 653 -1.55 -1.67 -18.25
N TRP A 654 -2.81 -1.68 -18.70
CA TRP A 654 -3.89 -2.41 -18.03
C TRP A 654 -3.61 -3.92 -17.99
N SER A 655 -3.27 -4.48 -19.14
CA SER A 655 -2.98 -5.90 -19.30
C SER A 655 -1.75 -6.33 -18.52
N LEU A 656 -0.75 -5.47 -18.38
CA LEU A 656 0.44 -5.76 -17.58
C LEU A 656 0.07 -6.04 -16.13
N ASN A 657 -0.80 -5.23 -15.52
CA ASN A 657 -1.24 -5.43 -14.14
C ASN A 657 -2.03 -6.73 -13.97
N LEU A 658 -2.94 -7.05 -14.91
CA LEU A 658 -3.67 -8.32 -14.90
C LEU A 658 -2.72 -9.52 -15.05
N MET A 659 -1.77 -9.41 -15.98
CA MET A 659 -0.78 -10.45 -16.26
C MET A 659 0.11 -10.72 -15.04
N MET A 660 0.58 -9.67 -14.35
CA MET A 660 1.40 -9.82 -13.14
C MET A 660 0.63 -10.45 -11.97
N ASP A 661 -0.65 -10.13 -11.79
CA ASP A 661 -1.51 -10.80 -10.79
C ASP A 661 -1.61 -12.30 -11.06
N GLU A 662 -1.90 -12.65 -12.32
CA GLU A 662 -2.04 -14.04 -12.73
C GLU A 662 -0.72 -14.80 -12.72
N LEU A 663 0.40 -14.14 -13.06
CA LEU A 663 1.74 -14.70 -12.95
C LEU A 663 2.05 -15.06 -11.51
N GLY A 664 1.71 -14.20 -10.54
CA GLY A 664 1.84 -14.52 -9.12
C GLY A 664 0.97 -15.71 -8.70
N VAL A 665 -0.26 -15.82 -9.23
CA VAL A 665 -1.13 -16.98 -9.01
C VAL A 665 -0.55 -18.26 -9.59
N ALA A 666 -0.01 -18.21 -10.80
CA ALA A 666 0.59 -19.37 -11.46
C ALA A 666 1.87 -19.81 -10.77
N TYR A 667 2.76 -18.86 -10.46
CA TYR A 667 4.03 -19.14 -9.82
C TYR A 667 3.85 -19.86 -8.47
N ARG A 668 2.95 -19.39 -7.60
CA ARG A 668 2.72 -20.05 -6.30
C ARG A 668 2.22 -21.50 -6.40
N HIS A 669 1.51 -21.86 -7.48
CA HIS A 669 1.08 -23.24 -7.70
C HIS A 669 2.20 -24.07 -8.34
N ARG A 670 2.95 -23.48 -9.27
CA ARG A 670 4.03 -24.18 -9.97
C ARG A 670 5.22 -24.51 -9.09
N VAL A 671 5.53 -23.68 -8.09
CA VAL A 671 6.56 -23.97 -7.08
C VAL A 671 6.28 -25.27 -6.33
N VAL A 672 5.00 -25.61 -6.09
CA VAL A 672 4.59 -26.87 -5.45
C VAL A 672 4.21 -27.98 -6.45
N GLY A 673 4.54 -27.79 -7.73
CA GLY A 673 4.28 -28.77 -8.80
C GLY A 673 2.80 -28.91 -9.20
N GLN A 674 1.96 -27.91 -8.91
CA GLN A 674 0.53 -27.92 -9.23
C GLN A 674 0.21 -26.95 -10.38
N ALA A 675 -0.83 -27.27 -11.15
CA ALA A 675 -1.39 -26.32 -12.13
C ALA A 675 -2.18 -25.21 -11.40
N PRO A 676 -2.18 -23.97 -11.92
CA PRO A 676 -2.93 -22.88 -11.33
C PRO A 676 -4.45 -23.14 -11.33
N GLN A 677 -5.10 -22.67 -10.27
CA GLN A 677 -6.55 -22.61 -10.20
C GLN A 677 -7.03 -21.19 -10.50
N TRP A 678 -7.72 -21.03 -11.64
CA TRP A 678 -8.22 -19.74 -12.11
C TRP A 678 -9.65 -19.47 -11.65
N SER A 679 -9.96 -18.21 -11.31
CA SER A 679 -11.33 -17.73 -11.17
C SER A 679 -11.91 -17.41 -12.55
N GLY A 680 -12.54 -18.39 -13.19
CA GLY A 680 -13.19 -18.22 -14.50
C GLY A 680 -12.22 -18.12 -15.69
N GLN A 681 -12.77 -17.96 -16.89
CA GLN A 681 -12.04 -17.85 -18.15
C GLN A 681 -12.34 -16.48 -18.78
N PRO A 682 -11.35 -15.60 -18.96
CA PRO A 682 -11.56 -14.32 -19.63
C PRO A 682 -11.82 -14.56 -21.13
N PRO A 683 -12.67 -13.73 -21.76
CA PRO A 683 -12.79 -13.70 -23.22
C PRO A 683 -11.43 -13.46 -23.88
N GLN A 684 -11.22 -14.09 -25.04
CA GLN A 684 -9.93 -13.98 -25.74
C GLN A 684 -9.89 -12.73 -26.62
N PHE A 685 -8.73 -12.09 -26.70
CA PHE A 685 -8.53 -10.86 -27.48
C PHE A 685 -8.87 -11.03 -28.98
N HIS A 686 -8.53 -12.18 -29.56
CA HIS A 686 -8.88 -12.47 -30.96
C HIS A 686 -10.41 -12.49 -31.20
N THR A 687 -11.21 -12.79 -30.16
CA THR A 687 -12.67 -12.75 -30.22
C THR A 687 -13.16 -11.31 -30.22
N PHE A 688 -12.60 -10.45 -29.37
CA PHE A 688 -12.83 -9.00 -29.39
C PHE A 688 -12.54 -8.41 -30.76
N ALA A 689 -11.35 -8.69 -31.32
CA ALA A 689 -10.96 -8.16 -32.63
C ALA A 689 -11.93 -8.58 -33.75
N ARG A 690 -12.39 -9.85 -33.75
CA ARG A 690 -13.41 -10.32 -34.70
C ARG A 690 -14.74 -9.61 -34.51
N GLN A 691 -15.21 -9.45 -33.28
CA GLN A 691 -16.47 -8.77 -32.97
C GLN A 691 -16.44 -7.30 -33.39
N GLN A 692 -15.38 -6.57 -33.02
CA GLN A 692 -15.19 -5.17 -33.39
C GLN A 692 -15.13 -4.97 -34.91
N ARG A 693 -14.43 -5.85 -35.63
CA ARG A 693 -14.37 -5.76 -37.10
C ARG A 693 -15.71 -6.09 -37.75
N ALA A 694 -16.46 -7.04 -37.21
CA ALA A 694 -17.78 -7.38 -37.71
C ALA A 694 -18.81 -6.25 -37.49
N SER A 695 -18.70 -5.49 -36.38
CA SER A 695 -19.53 -4.30 -36.15
C SER A 695 -19.13 -3.10 -37.00
N GLY A 696 -17.89 -3.07 -37.50
CA GLY A 696 -17.32 -1.92 -38.18
C GLY A 696 -17.03 -0.76 -37.23
N VAL A 697 -16.54 0.36 -37.79
CA VAL A 697 -16.28 1.59 -37.04
C VAL A 697 -17.61 2.21 -36.60
N GLN A 698 -17.74 2.53 -35.31
CA GLN A 698 -18.94 3.17 -34.77
C GLN A 698 -19.02 4.62 -35.25
N GLN A 699 -19.84 4.88 -36.28
CA GLN A 699 -19.91 6.21 -36.89
C GLN A 699 -20.27 7.32 -35.90
N GLN A 700 -21.16 7.06 -34.94
CA GLN A 700 -21.52 8.05 -33.91
C GLN A 700 -20.32 8.46 -33.03
N HIS A 701 -19.41 7.51 -32.77
CA HIS A 701 -18.23 7.76 -31.97
C HIS A 701 -17.19 8.55 -32.77
N LEU A 702 -17.03 8.23 -34.07
CA LEU A 702 -16.20 9.01 -34.96
C LEU A 702 -16.73 10.44 -35.11
N ASP A 703 -18.04 10.61 -35.33
CA ASP A 703 -18.68 11.92 -35.49
C ASP A 703 -18.46 12.82 -34.26
N TYR A 704 -18.49 12.25 -33.05
CA TYR A 704 -18.15 12.97 -31.82
C TYR A 704 -16.76 13.62 -31.90
N TRP A 705 -15.74 12.85 -32.30
CA TRP A 705 -14.37 13.35 -32.42
C TRP A 705 -14.23 14.38 -33.54
N LEU A 706 -14.86 14.13 -34.69
CA LEU A 706 -14.85 15.06 -35.81
C LEU A 706 -15.49 16.39 -35.45
N ASP A 707 -16.57 16.39 -34.67
CA ASP A 707 -17.23 17.61 -34.17
C ASP A 707 -16.38 18.31 -33.11
N ALA A 708 -15.81 17.57 -32.15
CA ALA A 708 -15.00 18.12 -31.06
C ALA A 708 -13.71 18.80 -31.56
N LEU A 709 -13.09 18.21 -32.59
CA LEU A 709 -11.81 18.66 -33.16
C LEU A 709 -11.97 19.50 -34.42
N ARG A 710 -13.22 19.79 -34.83
CA ARG A 710 -13.49 20.63 -36.00
C ARG A 710 -12.81 21.98 -35.88
N GLY A 711 -12.02 22.33 -36.91
CA GLY A 711 -11.31 23.60 -36.98
C GLY A 711 -10.31 23.80 -35.83
N ALA A 712 -9.79 22.71 -35.26
CA ALA A 712 -8.68 22.79 -34.34
C ALA A 712 -7.38 23.17 -35.08
N PRO A 713 -6.47 23.91 -34.42
CA PRO A 713 -5.15 24.18 -35.00
C PRO A 713 -4.33 22.89 -35.07
N VAL A 714 -3.34 22.84 -35.96
CA VAL A 714 -2.33 21.77 -35.94
C VAL A 714 -1.38 22.03 -34.77
N GLY A 715 -0.95 20.96 -34.09
CA GLY A 715 0.08 21.02 -33.06
C GLY A 715 1.33 21.77 -33.53
N GLN A 716 1.84 22.67 -32.69
CA GLN A 716 3.06 23.43 -32.96
C GLN A 716 3.90 23.50 -31.68
N PRO A 717 5.24 23.59 -31.79
CA PRO A 717 6.11 23.80 -30.64
C PRO A 717 5.68 25.02 -29.81
N ILE A 718 5.80 24.90 -28.49
CA ILE A 718 5.30 25.91 -27.54
C ILE A 718 5.99 27.28 -27.73
N PHE A 719 7.29 27.27 -28.02
CA PHE A 719 8.04 28.48 -28.32
C PHE A 719 8.05 28.75 -29.82
N ARG A 720 7.75 29.98 -30.24
CA ARG A 720 7.95 30.38 -31.64
C ARG A 720 9.43 30.26 -31.98
N GLN A 721 9.78 29.29 -32.83
CA GLN A 721 11.10 29.27 -33.44
C GLN A 721 11.26 30.53 -34.32
N GLU A 722 12.37 31.25 -34.15
CA GLU A 722 12.86 32.08 -35.26
C GLU A 722 13.03 31.15 -36.46
N ALA A 723 12.61 31.58 -37.66
CA ALA A 723 12.68 30.76 -38.86
C ALA A 723 14.06 30.11 -38.96
N SER A 724 14.11 28.79 -38.75
CA SER A 724 15.36 28.05 -38.71
C SER A 724 16.14 28.36 -39.98
N THR A 725 17.37 28.84 -39.83
CA THR A 725 18.31 28.98 -40.93
C THR A 725 18.90 27.62 -41.34
N HIS A 726 18.51 26.54 -40.67
CA HIS A 726 18.83 25.19 -41.10
C HIS A 726 17.90 24.80 -42.26
N PRO A 727 18.45 24.34 -43.39
CA PRO A 727 17.64 23.85 -44.50
C PRO A 727 16.70 22.76 -44.00
N ALA A 728 15.46 22.74 -44.50
CA ALA A 728 14.50 21.66 -44.27
C ALA A 728 15.21 20.33 -44.56
N VAL A 729 15.56 19.59 -43.51
CA VAL A 729 16.41 18.41 -43.63
C VAL A 729 15.61 17.32 -44.35
N PRO A 730 16.09 16.78 -45.48
CA PRO A 730 15.56 15.57 -46.07
C PRO A 730 16.28 14.33 -45.49
N ALA A 731 15.49 13.30 -45.13
CA ALA A 731 15.88 11.90 -44.78
C ALA A 731 16.34 11.63 -43.32
N PRO A 732 16.27 10.35 -42.88
CA PRO A 732 15.57 9.90 -41.67
C PRO A 732 16.12 10.59 -40.43
N ALA A 733 15.25 11.24 -39.67
CA ALA A 733 15.67 11.98 -38.50
C ALA A 733 16.17 11.01 -37.42
N ASP A 734 17.44 11.13 -37.02
CA ASP A 734 17.88 10.77 -35.68
C ASP A 734 17.05 11.62 -34.70
N VAL A 735 15.92 11.08 -34.23
CA VAL A 735 15.07 11.75 -33.24
C VAL A 735 15.72 11.57 -31.86
N ASN A 736 16.76 12.37 -31.58
CA ASN A 736 17.38 12.38 -30.26
C ASN A 736 16.42 13.07 -29.26
N GLY A 737 16.00 12.33 -28.24
CA GLY A 737 15.19 12.82 -27.13
C GLY A 737 16.03 13.38 -25.99
N GLY A 738 15.48 14.34 -25.23
CA GLY A 738 15.97 14.70 -23.90
C GLY A 738 14.90 14.40 -22.85
N TRP A 739 15.29 14.28 -21.58
CA TRP A 739 14.34 14.12 -20.48
C TRP A 739 14.74 14.92 -19.24
N LEU A 740 13.75 15.21 -18.41
CA LEU A 740 13.86 15.86 -17.11
C LEU A 740 12.88 15.18 -16.15
N GLU A 741 13.26 15.04 -14.89
CA GLU A 741 12.41 14.51 -13.83
C GLU A 741 12.43 15.46 -12.65
N PHE A 742 11.28 15.63 -12.01
CA PHE A 742 11.18 16.34 -10.76
C PHE A 742 10.10 15.75 -9.85
N GLU A 743 10.38 15.77 -8.55
CA GLU A 743 9.41 15.45 -7.52
C GLU A 743 8.60 16.70 -7.14
N VAL A 744 7.30 16.51 -6.94
CA VAL A 744 6.41 17.55 -6.43
C VAL A 744 6.46 17.52 -4.91
N ASP A 745 6.76 18.67 -4.30
CA ASP A 745 6.78 18.82 -2.84
C ASP A 745 5.49 18.24 -2.19
N PRO A 746 5.59 17.46 -1.11
CA PRO A 746 4.43 16.80 -0.50
C PRO A 746 3.30 17.76 -0.11
N ALA A 747 3.61 18.98 0.35
CA ALA A 747 2.60 19.97 0.69
C ALA A 747 1.91 20.53 -0.57
N VAL A 748 2.64 20.65 -1.69
CA VAL A 748 2.07 21.02 -2.98
C VAL A 748 1.17 19.90 -3.49
N ALA A 749 1.63 18.63 -3.45
CA ALA A 749 0.85 17.48 -3.86
C ALA A 749 -0.48 17.38 -3.09
N GLU A 750 -0.44 17.49 -1.76
CA GLU A 750 -1.63 17.54 -0.90
C GLU A 750 -2.58 18.69 -1.29
N GLY A 751 -2.03 19.86 -1.60
CA GLY A 751 -2.85 20.98 -2.09
C GLY A 751 -3.51 20.71 -3.45
N LEU A 752 -2.85 19.99 -4.36
CA LEU A 752 -3.45 19.55 -5.62
C LEU A 752 -4.57 18.52 -5.40
N TYR A 753 -4.42 17.58 -4.46
CA TYR A 753 -5.50 16.66 -4.07
C TYR A 753 -6.70 17.41 -3.50
N GLN A 754 -6.47 18.39 -2.63
CA GLN A 754 -7.54 19.22 -2.07
C GLN A 754 -8.26 20.03 -3.17
N LEU A 755 -7.52 20.56 -4.15
CA LEU A 755 -8.11 21.26 -5.30
C LEU A 755 -8.96 20.31 -6.16
N ALA A 756 -8.50 19.07 -6.36
CA ALA A 756 -9.24 18.03 -7.08
C ALA A 756 -10.59 17.74 -6.39
N ARG A 757 -10.56 17.47 -5.08
CA ARG A 757 -11.76 17.23 -4.25
C ARG A 757 -12.74 18.38 -4.31
N ARG A 758 -12.27 19.62 -4.16
CA ARG A 758 -13.14 20.82 -4.18
C ARG A 758 -13.84 21.04 -5.52
N ASN A 759 -13.27 20.55 -6.61
CA ASN A 759 -13.82 20.70 -7.96
C ASN A 759 -14.54 19.43 -8.45
N ASN A 760 -14.75 18.42 -7.57
CA ASN A 760 -15.27 17.10 -7.92
C ASN A 760 -14.57 16.54 -9.16
N ALA A 761 -13.23 16.58 -9.14
CA ALA A 761 -12.36 16.22 -10.24
C ALA A 761 -11.29 15.23 -9.77
N SER A 762 -10.68 14.49 -10.70
CA SER A 762 -9.52 13.64 -10.39
C SER A 762 -8.24 14.49 -10.27
N LEU A 763 -7.22 13.94 -9.59
CA LEU A 763 -5.87 14.52 -9.61
C LEU A 763 -5.38 14.73 -11.05
N PHE A 764 -5.65 13.78 -11.94
CA PHE A 764 -5.31 13.88 -13.35
C PHE A 764 -5.87 15.16 -13.98
N ASN A 765 -7.14 15.51 -13.73
CA ASN A 765 -7.72 16.74 -14.27
C ASN A 765 -7.00 18.00 -13.77
N VAL A 766 -6.59 18.02 -12.51
CA VAL A 766 -5.87 19.15 -11.90
C VAL A 766 -4.45 19.26 -12.45
N VAL A 767 -3.71 18.15 -12.52
CA VAL A 767 -2.35 18.11 -13.06
C VAL A 767 -2.34 18.49 -14.54
N TYR A 768 -3.29 17.96 -15.31
CA TYR A 768 -3.49 18.30 -16.72
C TYR A 768 -3.78 19.79 -16.91
N ALA A 769 -4.67 20.36 -16.10
CA ALA A 769 -4.95 21.81 -16.10
C ALA A 769 -3.71 22.64 -15.70
N GLY A 770 -2.91 22.15 -14.75
CA GLY A 770 -1.68 22.80 -14.30
C GLY A 770 -0.59 22.82 -15.38
N ILE A 771 -0.32 21.67 -16.01
CA ILE A 771 0.66 21.56 -17.11
C ILE A 771 0.24 22.46 -18.27
N THR A 772 -1.00 22.36 -18.74
CA THR A 772 -1.49 23.17 -19.86
C THR A 772 -1.50 24.67 -19.53
N SER A 773 -1.76 25.05 -18.27
CA SER A 773 -1.63 26.44 -17.79
C SER A 773 -0.18 26.92 -17.83
N ALA A 774 0.78 26.11 -17.40
CA ALA A 774 2.19 26.44 -17.47
C ALA A 774 2.64 26.69 -18.92
N LEU A 775 2.26 25.80 -19.83
CA LEU A 775 2.55 25.95 -21.26
C LEU A 775 1.91 27.24 -21.82
N ARG A 776 0.67 27.56 -21.41
CA ARG A 776 -0.01 28.80 -21.81
C ARG A 776 0.72 30.05 -21.30
N LEU A 777 1.19 30.04 -20.05
CA LEU A 777 1.92 31.15 -19.44
C LEU A 777 3.29 31.37 -20.10
N LEU A 778 3.92 30.30 -20.59
CA LEU A 778 5.18 30.33 -21.33
C LEU A 778 5.04 30.74 -22.80
N GLY A 779 3.82 31.07 -23.26
CA GLY A 779 3.56 31.58 -24.61
C GLY A 779 2.93 30.57 -25.57
N GLY A 780 2.54 29.40 -25.09
CA GLY A 780 1.77 28.43 -25.87
C GLY A 780 0.41 28.97 -26.35
N PRO A 781 -0.20 28.30 -27.35
CA PRO A 781 -1.45 28.77 -27.95
C PRO A 781 -2.60 28.80 -26.95
N ALA A 782 -3.55 29.73 -27.17
CA ALA A 782 -4.78 29.81 -26.37
C ALA A 782 -5.77 28.67 -26.67
N ASP A 783 -5.52 27.89 -27.71
CA ASP A 783 -6.29 26.73 -28.13
C ASP A 783 -5.31 25.59 -28.35
N LEU A 784 -5.10 24.79 -27.31
CA LEU A 784 -4.05 23.79 -27.23
C LEU A 784 -4.66 22.40 -27.47
N LEU A 785 -4.06 21.64 -28.37
CA LEU A 785 -4.36 20.22 -28.56
C LEU A 785 -3.39 19.39 -27.74
N VAL A 786 -3.94 18.49 -26.93
CA VAL A 786 -3.18 17.66 -26.02
C VAL A 786 -3.62 16.21 -26.22
N GLY A 787 -2.65 15.35 -26.51
CA GLY A 787 -2.84 13.91 -26.62
C GLY A 787 -2.84 13.24 -25.25
N THR A 788 -3.62 12.17 -25.12
CA THR A 788 -3.70 11.35 -23.90
C THR A 788 -3.99 9.90 -24.27
N SER A 789 -3.31 8.97 -23.59
CA SER A 789 -3.64 7.53 -23.65
C SER A 789 -4.96 7.25 -22.93
N THR A 790 -5.80 6.44 -23.54
CA THR A 790 -7.00 5.89 -22.89
C THR A 790 -7.00 4.37 -22.98
N SER A 791 -7.74 3.69 -22.09
CA SER A 791 -7.73 2.22 -22.07
C SER A 791 -8.27 1.60 -23.37
N GLY A 792 -9.12 2.31 -24.12
CA GLY A 792 -9.87 1.78 -25.26
C GLY A 792 -10.83 0.63 -24.92
N ARG A 793 -11.01 0.34 -23.62
CA ARG A 793 -11.88 -0.72 -23.10
C ARG A 793 -13.25 -0.13 -22.76
N ASN A 794 -14.09 0.01 -23.78
CA ASN A 794 -15.47 0.47 -23.60
C ASN A 794 -16.45 -0.70 -23.35
N ASP A 795 -16.08 -1.90 -23.77
CA ASP A 795 -16.85 -3.11 -23.54
C ASP A 795 -16.39 -3.82 -22.27
N ALA A 796 -17.28 -3.85 -21.28
CA ALA A 796 -17.04 -4.45 -19.98
C ALA A 796 -16.83 -5.98 -20.04
N GLU A 797 -17.26 -6.65 -21.11
CA GLU A 797 -16.97 -8.08 -21.34
C GLU A 797 -15.45 -8.34 -21.38
N PHE A 798 -14.65 -7.39 -21.86
CA PHE A 798 -13.21 -7.56 -22.12
C PHE A 798 -12.31 -6.90 -21.06
N PHE A 799 -12.84 -6.51 -19.89
CA PHE A 799 -12.04 -5.84 -18.85
C PHE A 799 -10.96 -6.72 -18.22
N ASP A 800 -11.19 -8.04 -18.17
CA ASP A 800 -10.24 -9.02 -17.64
C ASP A 800 -9.44 -9.73 -18.77
N THR A 801 -9.50 -9.23 -20.01
CA THR A 801 -8.78 -9.76 -21.18
C THR A 801 -7.42 -9.08 -21.32
N VAL A 802 -6.33 -9.86 -21.37
CA VAL A 802 -5.00 -9.34 -21.76
C VAL A 802 -4.98 -9.07 -23.27
N GLY A 803 -4.44 -7.92 -23.69
CA GLY A 803 -4.30 -7.51 -25.09
C GLY A 803 -4.02 -6.02 -25.26
N TYR A 804 -3.86 -5.57 -26.50
CA TYR A 804 -3.67 -4.15 -26.81
C TYR A 804 -5.00 -3.47 -27.14
N PHE A 805 -5.54 -2.73 -26.16
CA PHE A 805 -6.76 -1.95 -26.30
C PHE A 805 -6.50 -0.45 -26.36
N THR A 806 -5.36 0.01 -25.83
CA THR A 806 -5.03 1.43 -25.71
C THR A 806 -5.19 2.19 -27.01
N THR A 807 -5.90 3.31 -26.93
CA THR A 807 -6.02 4.30 -28.01
C THR A 807 -5.49 5.64 -27.52
N VAL A 808 -4.95 6.43 -28.45
CA VAL A 808 -4.63 7.83 -28.21
C VAL A 808 -5.83 8.67 -28.60
N VAL A 809 -6.23 9.59 -27.72
CA VAL A 809 -7.24 10.60 -28.00
C VAL A 809 -6.66 11.99 -27.86
N VAL A 810 -7.31 12.98 -28.47
CA VAL A 810 -6.85 14.37 -28.43
C VAL A 810 -7.94 15.24 -27.86
N HIS A 811 -7.61 15.96 -26.80
CA HIS A 811 -8.50 16.93 -26.17
C HIS A 811 -8.08 18.36 -26.52
N ARG A 812 -9.08 19.23 -26.68
CA ARG A 812 -8.90 20.64 -27.01
C ARG A 812 -9.10 21.48 -25.76
N VAL A 813 -8.05 22.16 -25.30
CA VAL A 813 -8.04 23.02 -24.11
C VAL A 813 -8.05 24.48 -24.56
N ARG A 814 -9.06 25.24 -24.14
CA ARG A 814 -9.24 26.64 -24.56
C ARG A 814 -9.14 27.60 -23.38
N PHE A 815 -8.26 28.59 -23.54
CA PHE A 815 -7.97 29.62 -22.55
C PHE A 815 -8.67 30.93 -22.92
N ASP A 816 -9.87 31.15 -22.36
CA ASP A 816 -10.66 32.37 -22.56
C ASP A 816 -10.25 33.51 -21.60
N GLU A 817 -10.51 34.75 -22.00
CA GLU A 817 -10.29 35.94 -21.17
C GLU A 817 -11.25 35.94 -19.96
N GLY A 818 -10.75 35.50 -18.80
CA GLY A 818 -11.53 35.38 -17.56
C GLY A 818 -11.66 33.95 -17.05
N LEU A 819 -11.08 32.96 -17.73
CA LEU A 819 -11.04 31.58 -17.24
C LEU A 819 -10.30 31.52 -15.90
N THR A 820 -10.93 30.90 -14.91
CA THR A 820 -10.36 30.69 -13.58
C THR A 820 -9.72 29.32 -13.46
N VAL A 821 -8.94 29.07 -12.41
CA VAL A 821 -8.36 27.75 -12.12
C VAL A 821 -9.47 26.69 -11.99
N ALA A 822 -10.51 26.95 -11.20
CA ALA A 822 -11.65 26.03 -11.08
C ALA A 822 -12.40 25.85 -12.42
N GLY A 823 -12.52 26.94 -13.19
CA GLY A 823 -13.12 26.92 -14.53
C GLY A 823 -12.36 26.03 -15.51
N LEU A 824 -11.02 26.10 -15.51
CA LEU A 824 -10.18 25.25 -16.36
C LEU A 824 -10.21 23.79 -15.91
N VAL A 825 -10.10 23.51 -14.61
CA VAL A 825 -10.22 22.14 -14.08
C VAL A 825 -11.57 21.54 -14.48
N SER A 826 -12.64 22.33 -14.42
CA SER A 826 -13.98 21.91 -14.86
C SER A 826 -14.06 21.67 -16.37
N GLN A 827 -13.44 22.53 -17.19
CA GLN A 827 -13.35 22.34 -18.65
C GLN A 827 -12.62 21.04 -18.99
N VAL A 828 -11.46 20.81 -18.39
CA VAL A 828 -10.64 19.61 -18.58
C VAL A 828 -11.41 18.36 -18.13
N LYS A 829 -12.01 18.39 -16.93
CA LYS A 829 -12.85 17.29 -16.42
C LYS A 829 -13.98 16.94 -17.38
N ASN A 830 -14.76 17.92 -17.79
CA ASN A 830 -15.92 17.70 -18.66
C ASN A 830 -15.49 17.20 -20.04
N THR A 831 -14.36 17.68 -20.56
CA THR A 831 -13.82 17.24 -21.85
C THR A 831 -13.36 15.78 -21.79
N ILE A 832 -12.56 15.43 -20.78
CA ILE A 832 -12.07 14.06 -20.60
C ILE A 832 -13.25 13.11 -20.36
N ASN A 833 -14.09 13.39 -19.36
CA ASN A 833 -15.21 12.52 -18.99
C ASN A 833 -16.24 12.37 -20.12
N GLY A 834 -16.51 13.46 -20.87
CA GLY A 834 -17.41 13.44 -22.01
C GLY A 834 -16.89 12.63 -23.19
N SER A 835 -15.57 12.41 -23.27
CA SER A 835 -14.94 11.65 -24.35
C SER A 835 -14.86 10.14 -24.10
N LEU A 836 -14.94 9.70 -22.84
CA LEU A 836 -14.72 8.29 -22.44
C LEU A 836 -15.54 7.27 -23.26
N PRO A 837 -16.85 7.48 -23.52
CA PRO A 837 -17.65 6.52 -24.29
C PRO A 837 -17.19 6.32 -25.75
N TYR A 838 -16.37 7.24 -26.27
CA TYR A 838 -15.98 7.31 -27.68
C TYR A 838 -14.52 6.94 -27.92
N THR A 839 -13.82 6.48 -26.88
CA THR A 839 -12.37 6.19 -26.92
C THR A 839 -11.98 4.96 -27.74
N ASP A 840 -12.93 4.20 -28.26
CA ASP A 840 -12.70 3.04 -29.14
C ASP A 840 -12.27 3.41 -30.56
N ILE A 841 -12.31 4.70 -30.91
CA ILE A 841 -11.88 5.22 -32.20
C ILE A 841 -10.41 5.64 -32.13
N PRO A 842 -9.50 4.97 -32.85
CA PRO A 842 -8.10 5.37 -32.91
C PRO A 842 -7.90 6.73 -33.59
N ILE A 843 -6.84 7.44 -33.19
CA ILE A 843 -6.56 8.80 -33.66
C ILE A 843 -6.36 8.91 -35.18
N ASP A 844 -5.78 7.90 -35.82
CA ASP A 844 -5.55 7.90 -37.27
C ASP A 844 -6.87 7.94 -38.05
N LEU A 845 -7.93 7.27 -37.57
CA LEU A 845 -9.26 7.36 -38.18
C LEU A 845 -9.88 8.75 -38.02
N VAL A 846 -9.62 9.42 -36.89
CA VAL A 846 -10.07 10.80 -36.67
C VAL A 846 -9.31 11.77 -37.57
N GLU A 847 -7.99 11.62 -37.68
CA GLU A 847 -7.13 12.43 -38.57
C GLU A 847 -7.51 12.20 -40.04
N GLU A 848 -7.74 10.96 -40.46
CA GLU A 848 -8.22 10.63 -41.81
C GLU A 848 -9.59 11.28 -42.09
N GLY A 849 -10.49 11.31 -41.10
CA GLY A 849 -11.79 11.98 -41.22
C GLY A 849 -11.71 13.52 -41.24
N LEU A 850 -10.71 14.12 -40.58
CA LEU A 850 -10.52 15.58 -40.52
C LEU A 850 -9.73 16.13 -41.73
N PHE A 851 -8.67 15.44 -42.13
CA PHE A 851 -7.69 15.92 -43.09
C PHE A 851 -7.71 15.15 -44.43
N GLY A 852 -8.37 14.01 -44.49
CA GLY A 852 -8.41 13.12 -45.66
C GLY A 852 -7.29 12.07 -45.66
N VAL A 853 -7.46 11.04 -46.49
CA VAL A 853 -6.58 9.85 -46.54
C VAL A 853 -5.13 10.19 -46.95
N ASP A 854 -4.94 11.26 -47.74
CA ASP A 854 -3.65 11.70 -48.30
C ASP A 854 -2.96 12.82 -47.47
N ALA A 855 -3.47 13.17 -46.29
CA ALA A 855 -2.88 14.22 -45.46
C ALA A 855 -1.45 13.87 -45.02
N ASP A 856 -0.56 14.87 -44.95
CA ASP A 856 0.83 14.67 -44.56
C ASP A 856 0.93 14.28 -43.07
N ARG A 857 1.11 12.98 -42.82
CA ARG A 857 1.11 12.35 -41.47
C ARG A 857 2.39 12.60 -40.67
N LYS A 858 3.32 13.42 -41.17
CA LYS A 858 4.61 13.67 -40.51
C LYS A 858 4.51 14.53 -39.25
N ASN A 859 3.44 15.32 -39.11
CA ASN A 859 3.18 16.11 -37.92
C ASN A 859 1.91 15.59 -37.25
N HIS A 860 2.05 15.10 -36.02
CA HIS A 860 0.91 14.70 -35.20
C HIS A 860 -0.03 15.89 -34.97
N MET A 861 -1.33 15.63 -34.85
CA MET A 861 -2.32 16.67 -34.59
C MET A 861 -2.06 17.43 -33.27
N PHE A 862 -1.31 16.84 -32.33
CA PHE A 862 -0.91 17.44 -31.06
C PHE A 862 0.61 17.48 -30.90
N GLU A 863 1.10 18.48 -30.16
CA GLU A 863 2.51 18.62 -29.77
C GLU A 863 2.75 18.13 -28.34
N VAL A 864 1.72 18.23 -27.50
CA VAL A 864 1.79 17.95 -26.06
C VAL A 864 1.06 16.66 -25.78
N PHE A 865 1.70 15.75 -25.04
CA PHE A 865 1.13 14.50 -24.58
C PHE A 865 1.18 14.45 -23.06
N ILE A 866 0.05 14.14 -22.41
CA ILE A 866 -0.01 14.04 -20.95
C ILE A 866 -0.63 12.70 -20.60
N GLN A 867 0.07 11.95 -19.75
CA GLN A 867 -0.44 10.71 -19.17
C GLN A 867 -0.14 10.66 -17.67
N ILE A 868 -1.00 9.94 -16.95
CA ILE A 868 -0.78 9.62 -15.55
C ILE A 868 -0.75 8.10 -15.41
N HIS A 869 0.28 7.59 -14.75
CA HIS A 869 0.41 6.18 -14.42
C HIS A 869 -0.10 5.98 -13.00
N SER A 870 -0.97 4.99 -12.84
CA SER A 870 -1.34 4.45 -11.53
C SER A 870 -0.40 3.31 -11.17
N ARG A 871 -0.22 3.00 -9.88
CA ARG A 871 0.55 1.86 -9.35
C ARG A 871 0.65 0.67 -10.33
N ILE A 872 1.79 0.55 -10.99
CA ILE A 872 2.10 -0.58 -11.87
C ILE A 872 2.59 -1.74 -10.98
N LYS A 873 2.05 -2.94 -11.17
CA LYS A 873 2.38 -4.16 -10.39
C LYS A 873 3.72 -4.78 -10.78
N LEU A 874 4.75 -3.94 -10.92
CA LEU A 874 6.15 -4.35 -11.12
C LEU A 874 6.98 -4.24 -9.84
N ASN A 875 6.37 -3.77 -8.74
CA ASN A 875 6.90 -3.83 -7.40
C ASN A 875 5.96 -4.67 -6.55
N GLY A 876 6.46 -5.71 -5.88
CA GLY A 876 5.61 -6.58 -5.09
C GLY A 876 6.30 -7.85 -4.64
N GLU A 877 5.49 -8.86 -4.34
CA GLU A 877 5.97 -10.15 -3.88
C GLU A 877 5.14 -11.30 -4.47
N PHE A 878 5.79 -12.41 -4.78
CA PHE A 878 5.10 -13.66 -5.05
C PHE A 878 4.86 -14.40 -3.74
N ARG A 879 3.60 -14.42 -3.27
CA ARG A 879 3.20 -15.19 -2.08
C ARG A 879 3.05 -16.67 -2.39
N LEU A 880 3.86 -17.50 -1.73
CA LEU A 880 3.85 -18.94 -1.87
C LEU A 880 2.81 -19.60 -0.95
N GLN A 881 2.48 -20.88 -1.21
CA GLN A 881 1.45 -21.59 -0.44
C GLN A 881 1.86 -21.90 1.01
N ASP A 882 3.16 -21.91 1.29
CA ASP A 882 3.72 -22.10 2.63
C ASP A 882 3.78 -20.81 3.46
N GLY A 883 3.29 -19.69 2.91
CA GLY A 883 3.29 -18.38 3.55
C GLY A 883 4.57 -17.57 3.33
N SER A 884 5.61 -18.16 2.74
CA SER A 884 6.81 -17.40 2.34
C SER A 884 6.51 -16.50 1.12
N ALA A 885 7.36 -15.50 0.90
CA ALA A 885 7.20 -14.54 -0.19
C ALA A 885 8.54 -14.31 -0.89
N ILE A 886 8.52 -14.19 -2.22
CA ILE A 886 9.67 -13.77 -3.01
C ILE A 886 9.43 -12.33 -3.44
N ALA A 887 10.14 -11.40 -2.82
CA ALA A 887 10.01 -9.99 -3.15
C ALA A 887 10.72 -9.66 -4.47
N TYR A 888 10.15 -8.74 -5.23
CA TYR A 888 10.76 -8.15 -6.42
C TYR A 888 10.49 -6.66 -6.53
N ARG A 889 11.42 -5.95 -7.18
CA ARG A 889 11.31 -4.52 -7.44
C ARG A 889 11.60 -4.23 -8.90
N GLN A 890 10.88 -3.28 -9.48
CA GLN A 890 11.16 -2.78 -10.80
C GLN A 890 12.53 -2.07 -10.83
N VAL A 891 13.31 -2.35 -11.86
CA VAL A 891 14.47 -1.56 -12.25
C VAL A 891 14.03 -0.68 -13.41
N GLU A 892 14.06 0.64 -13.21
CA GLU A 892 13.68 1.58 -14.26
C GLU A 892 14.78 1.63 -15.34
N PRO A 893 14.45 1.49 -16.63
CA PRO A 893 15.43 1.62 -17.71
C PRO A 893 15.86 3.07 -17.88
N GLU A 894 17.10 3.30 -18.33
CA GLU A 894 17.54 4.62 -18.80
C GLU A 894 16.73 4.99 -20.06
N LYS A 895 15.76 5.89 -19.94
CA LYS A 895 14.96 6.40 -21.07
C LYS A 895 15.78 7.42 -21.88
N ALA A 896 15.97 7.19 -23.18
CA ALA A 896 16.73 8.10 -24.06
C ALA A 896 15.96 8.61 -25.29
N GLU A 897 14.78 8.05 -25.60
CA GLU A 897 14.07 8.34 -26.86
C GLU A 897 12.72 9.02 -26.59
N SER A 898 12.39 10.03 -27.41
CA SER A 898 11.10 10.71 -27.40
C SER A 898 10.62 10.88 -28.83
N LEU A 899 9.51 10.21 -29.17
CA LEU A 899 8.89 10.28 -30.51
C LEU A 899 7.90 11.44 -30.62
N LEU A 900 7.44 11.98 -29.48
CA LEU A 900 6.43 13.03 -29.37
C LEU A 900 7.10 14.38 -29.02
N GLY A 901 6.45 15.50 -29.31
CA GLY A 901 7.01 16.84 -29.09
C GLY A 901 7.40 17.11 -27.63
N LEU A 902 6.39 17.20 -26.76
CA LEU A 902 6.51 17.23 -25.29
C LEU A 902 5.64 16.13 -24.70
N GLN A 903 6.21 15.25 -23.90
CA GLN A 903 5.49 14.19 -23.21
C GLN A 903 5.68 14.31 -21.70
N PHE A 904 4.58 14.36 -20.98
CA PHE A 904 4.54 14.39 -19.51
C PHE A 904 3.97 13.08 -19.00
N GLU A 905 4.74 12.38 -18.19
CA GLU A 905 4.33 11.19 -17.46
C GLU A 905 4.28 11.52 -15.98
N VAL A 906 3.09 11.42 -15.41
CA VAL A 906 2.84 11.74 -14.00
C VAL A 906 2.74 10.42 -13.26
N MET A 907 3.55 10.22 -12.23
CA MET A 907 3.56 9.00 -11.42
C MET A 907 3.05 9.33 -10.02
N GLU A 908 2.00 8.63 -9.57
CA GLU A 908 1.52 8.66 -8.18
C GLU A 908 2.08 7.43 -7.45
N ASP A 909 3.03 7.67 -6.55
CA ASP A 909 3.58 6.66 -5.67
C ASP A 909 2.99 6.83 -4.26
N ASP A 910 2.83 5.73 -3.53
CA ASP A 910 2.41 5.77 -2.13
C ASP A 910 3.31 4.81 -1.36
N LEU A 911 4.31 5.41 -0.72
CA LEU A 911 5.38 4.80 0.06
C LEU A 911 5.08 5.06 1.53
N ALA A 912 4.77 4.00 2.30
CA ALA A 912 4.48 4.11 3.73
C ALA A 912 3.34 5.08 4.11
N GLY A 913 2.31 5.21 3.26
CA GLY A 913 1.18 6.13 3.49
C GLY A 913 1.47 7.59 3.14
N ALA A 914 2.70 7.90 2.74
CA ALA A 914 3.06 9.18 2.14
C ALA A 914 2.89 9.09 0.62
N LYS A 915 1.90 9.81 0.10
CA LYS A 915 1.72 9.97 -1.34
C LYS A 915 2.79 10.90 -1.89
N SER A 916 3.62 10.40 -2.81
CA SER A 916 4.54 11.24 -3.59
C SER A 916 4.04 11.34 -5.03
N LEU A 917 4.23 12.51 -5.62
CA LEU A 917 3.84 12.80 -7.00
C LEU A 917 5.09 13.19 -7.76
N ARG A 918 5.40 12.44 -8.82
CA ARG A 918 6.58 12.66 -9.65
C ARG A 918 6.15 13.00 -11.07
N VAL A 919 6.89 13.88 -11.73
CA VAL A 919 6.64 14.23 -13.13
C VAL A 919 7.92 14.00 -13.93
N MET A 920 7.81 13.11 -14.90
CA MET A 920 8.81 12.89 -15.94
C MET A 920 8.38 13.66 -17.18
N MET A 921 9.31 14.41 -17.78
CA MET A 921 9.08 15.12 -19.03
C MET A 921 10.13 14.72 -20.06
N THR A 922 9.69 14.11 -21.16
CA THR A 922 10.53 13.84 -22.33
C THR A 922 10.19 14.83 -23.45
N TYR A 923 11.21 15.19 -24.23
CA TYR A 923 11.05 16.19 -25.30
C TYR A 923 11.95 15.90 -26.49
N ARG A 924 11.51 16.37 -27.64
CA ARG A 924 12.27 16.38 -28.89
C ARG A 924 13.30 17.50 -28.92
N GLN A 925 14.58 17.15 -29.07
CA GLN A 925 15.67 18.14 -29.08
C GLN A 925 15.67 19.04 -30.32
N ASP A 926 15.02 18.64 -31.41
CA ASP A 926 14.82 19.46 -32.60
C ASP A 926 13.68 20.49 -32.44
N HIS A 927 12.79 20.29 -31.46
CA HIS A 927 11.72 21.23 -31.11
C HIS A 927 12.09 22.13 -29.93
N TYR A 928 12.77 21.58 -28.91
CA TYR A 928 13.08 22.29 -27.65
C TYR A 928 14.56 22.18 -27.28
N SER A 929 15.17 23.31 -26.96
CA SER A 929 16.49 23.31 -26.30
C SER A 929 16.38 22.82 -24.85
N ARG A 930 17.50 22.37 -24.27
CA ARG A 930 17.55 22.00 -22.84
C ARG A 930 17.14 23.15 -21.91
N GLU A 931 17.47 24.39 -22.27
CA GLU A 931 17.06 25.59 -21.52
C GLU A 931 15.54 25.81 -21.59
N GLN A 932 14.95 25.64 -22.77
CA GLN A 932 13.49 25.70 -22.95
C GLN A 932 12.77 24.58 -22.18
N ALA A 933 13.33 23.37 -22.18
CA ALA A 933 12.81 22.25 -21.41
C ALA A 933 12.87 22.53 -19.89
N ASN A 934 14.00 23.02 -19.37
CA ASN A 934 14.10 23.42 -17.96
C ASN A 934 13.06 24.52 -17.61
N LEU A 935 12.89 25.51 -18.48
CA LEU A 935 11.90 26.56 -18.29
C LEU A 935 10.46 26.02 -18.23
N ILE A 936 10.14 25.03 -19.06
CA ILE A 936 8.85 24.33 -19.00
C ILE A 936 8.70 23.60 -17.67
N ALA A 937 9.69 22.82 -17.25
CA ALA A 937 9.65 22.08 -15.99
C ALA A 937 9.47 23.01 -14.77
N ASP A 938 10.25 24.10 -14.71
CA ASP A 938 10.13 25.10 -13.64
C ASP A 938 8.77 25.81 -13.70
N GLY A 939 8.25 26.09 -14.90
CA GLY A 939 6.91 26.65 -15.11
C GLY A 939 5.81 25.74 -14.58
N VAL A 940 5.92 24.42 -14.79
CA VAL A 940 4.97 23.42 -14.29
C VAL A 940 5.02 23.38 -12.75
N GLN A 941 6.21 23.29 -12.15
CA GLN A 941 6.37 23.30 -10.69
C GLN A 941 5.79 24.58 -10.06
N HIS A 942 6.06 25.73 -10.69
CA HIS A 942 5.52 27.02 -10.24
C HIS A 942 3.99 27.03 -10.27
N VAL A 943 3.37 26.60 -11.38
CA VAL A 943 1.91 26.55 -11.49
C VAL A 943 1.30 25.57 -10.49
N PHE A 944 1.89 24.40 -10.29
CA PHE A 944 1.44 23.45 -9.26
C PHE A 944 1.46 24.07 -7.87
N THR A 945 2.56 24.76 -7.51
CA THR A 945 2.68 25.51 -6.27
C THR A 945 1.56 26.54 -6.13
N GLN A 946 1.27 27.29 -7.20
CA GLN A 946 0.22 28.30 -7.19
C GLN A 946 -1.19 27.71 -7.05
N PHE A 947 -1.46 26.58 -7.71
CA PHE A 947 -2.72 25.84 -7.59
C PHE A 947 -2.92 25.33 -6.16
N ALA A 948 -1.85 24.82 -5.53
CA ALA A 948 -1.88 24.33 -4.15
C ALA A 948 -2.04 25.45 -3.10
N GLN A 949 -1.51 26.64 -3.32
CA GLN A 949 -1.59 27.75 -2.34
C GLN A 949 -2.96 28.45 -2.31
N HIS A 950 -3.68 28.45 -3.44
CA HIS A 950 -4.92 29.22 -3.60
C HIS A 950 -6.18 28.38 -3.50
N ILE A 951 -6.18 27.41 -2.59
CA ILE A 951 -7.32 26.51 -2.38
C ILE A 951 -8.57 27.30 -1.94
N ALA A 952 -8.43 28.37 -1.15
CA ALA A 952 -9.54 29.08 -0.52
C ALA A 952 -10.39 29.98 -1.45
N GLY A 953 -9.90 30.37 -2.64
CA GLY A 953 -10.62 31.26 -3.56
C GLY A 953 -10.29 30.99 -5.02
N ASP A 954 -11.28 31.15 -5.91
CA ASP A 954 -11.10 30.91 -7.34
C ASP A 954 -10.38 32.09 -8.01
N ILE A 955 -9.24 31.82 -8.65
CA ILE A 955 -8.35 32.84 -9.22
C ILE A 955 -8.40 32.79 -10.74
N ALA A 956 -8.47 33.96 -11.37
CA ALA A 956 -8.32 34.07 -12.82
C ALA A 956 -6.92 33.57 -13.23
N LEU A 957 -6.82 32.72 -14.25
CA LEU A 957 -5.52 32.21 -14.73
C LEU A 957 -4.55 33.33 -15.09
N ALA A 958 -5.06 34.45 -15.62
CA ALA A 958 -4.28 35.63 -15.94
C ALA A 958 -3.72 36.38 -14.71
N ALA A 959 -4.22 36.09 -13.52
CA ALA A 959 -3.76 36.67 -12.26
C ALA A 959 -2.74 35.78 -11.53
N LEU A 960 -2.43 34.59 -12.06
CA LEU A 960 -1.34 33.77 -11.54
C LEU A 960 -0.01 34.54 -11.64
N PRO A 961 0.84 34.51 -10.60
CA PRO A 961 2.14 35.16 -10.65
C PRO A 961 2.93 34.70 -11.88
N PRO A 962 3.61 35.61 -12.59
CA PRO A 962 4.41 35.22 -13.74
C PRO A 962 5.43 34.18 -13.30
N GLY A 963 5.53 33.09 -14.07
CA GLY A 963 6.53 32.06 -13.86
C GLY A 963 7.95 32.56 -14.15
N PRO A 964 8.95 31.67 -14.04
CA PRO A 964 10.32 31.97 -14.48
C PRO A 964 10.29 32.48 -15.93
N GLN A 965 11.09 33.51 -16.21
CA GLN A 965 11.19 34.12 -17.54
C GLN A 965 12.45 33.59 -18.24
N ALA A 966 12.33 33.37 -19.56
CA ALA A 966 13.44 33.00 -20.44
C ALA A 966 14.50 34.09 -20.52
#